data_AF-A0A495X3I6-F1
#
_entry.id   AF-A0A495X3I6-F1
#
_cell.length_a   1.000
_cell.length_b   1.000
_cell.length_c   1.000
_cell.angle_alpha   90.00
_cell.angle_beta   90.00
_cell.angle_gamma   90.00
#
_symmetry.space_group_name_H-M   'P 1'
#
loop_
_entity.id
_entity.type
_entity.pdbx_description
1 polymer ?
#
loop_
_entity_poly.entity_id
_entity_poly.type
_entity_poly.pdbx_seq_one_letter_code
_entity_poly.pdbx_strand_id
1 'polypeptide(L)'
;MRNRRDRLFRDRRDAGRVLAGLLSHYRDRDDVVVLALPRGGVPVAYEVARALRAPLDVFVVRKLGLPRQPELAMGALASGGVVVLNDDIVRQARVDDDTLRRVTEHEQKELLRRERAYRGAADMIDVADKTVVLVDDGLATGASTRAAVRALRQLRPARLVVAVPTAPASTCRELAREVDDMVCASTPADFVAVGGSYMTFGQTTDDEVRSLLRGAEGTPVADTTVAVLRADAVPAPGGVLPDEVLFDLVGDAGLVLFGEASHGTHEFYAARAAMTRRLVQEKGFRAVAVEADWPDAYRVDRYVRGYGEDRDAEEALRGFERFPAWMWRNTEVLEFVAWLRAHNERADEPVGFYGLDLYSLHRSAAQVVAYLEGVDPQAAARARERYSCLEHGEDGRAYARAAAFGAGEDCERRVIAQLTELCSNYRARDDRPENDRSADERFHAERNAQLVRSAEEYYRTMFGGRVSSWNLRDRHMAETLEALRDHLDGGKIVVWAHNSHLGDARATEFASRGELNVGQLVREHHPDDCRLIGFTTYTGTVTAADNWGEEADRKRVRPALPGSVEEQLHEVGGDFALVFPQAPRSARVLRTSRLERAIGVIYRPHTERHSHYFRARPADQFDALIHVDRTTALEPLERTPRWNSGDLPETYPHAV
;
A
#
# COMPACT_ATOMS: atom_id res chain seq x y z
N MET A 1 29.45 39.70 29.29
CA MET A 1 29.83 39.13 27.98
C MET A 1 31.32 38.81 27.99
N ARG A 2 31.73 37.58 28.32
CA ARG A 2 33.12 37.08 28.20
C ARG A 2 33.08 35.78 27.40
N ASN A 3 33.94 35.68 26.38
CA ASN A 3 34.36 34.47 25.64
C ASN A 3 33.30 33.45 25.18
N ARG A 4 32.48 33.77 24.17
CA ARG A 4 31.82 32.73 23.34
C ARG A 4 32.75 32.11 22.28
N ARG A 5 33.95 32.68 22.04
CA ARG A 5 34.83 32.26 20.94
C ARG A 5 35.72 31.07 21.29
N ASP A 6 36.27 30.99 22.49
CA ASP A 6 37.17 29.89 22.91
C ASP A 6 36.72 29.27 24.24
N ARG A 7 35.66 28.44 24.21
CA ARG A 7 35.22 27.68 25.38
C ARG A 7 35.77 26.25 25.32
N LEU A 8 36.44 25.83 26.39
CA LEU A 8 36.84 24.45 26.62
C LEU A 8 35.77 23.73 27.45
N PHE A 9 35.32 22.56 27.00
CA PHE A 9 34.33 21.71 27.68
C PHE A 9 35.02 20.66 28.55
N ARG A 10 34.43 20.29 29.68
CA ARG A 10 35.00 19.22 30.52
C ARG A 10 34.95 17.86 29.81
N ASP A 11 33.77 17.51 29.34
CA ASP A 11 33.44 16.26 28.64
C ASP A 11 32.23 16.50 27.72
N ARG A 12 31.77 15.46 27.01
CA ARG A 12 30.61 15.53 26.12
C ARG A 12 29.30 15.86 26.85
N ARG A 13 29.14 15.48 28.12
CA ARG A 13 27.92 15.78 28.89
C ARG A 13 27.87 17.25 29.28
N ASP A 14 29.00 17.82 29.70
CA ASP A 14 29.14 19.26 29.97
C ASP A 14 28.83 20.08 28.71
N ALA A 15 29.37 19.67 27.57
CA ALA A 15 29.05 20.27 26.27
C ALA A 15 27.55 20.19 25.92
N GLY A 16 26.92 19.03 26.12
CA GLY A 16 25.49 18.84 25.90
C GLY A 16 24.62 19.75 26.77
N ARG A 17 24.96 19.96 28.04
CA ARG A 17 24.23 20.88 28.94
C ARG A 17 24.36 22.34 28.52
N VAL A 18 25.53 22.75 28.04
CA VAL A 18 25.74 24.10 27.50
C VAL A 18 24.90 24.29 26.24
N LEU A 19 24.93 23.32 25.34
CA LEU A 19 24.16 23.34 24.09
C LEU A 19 22.65 23.35 24.35
N ALA A 20 22.18 22.56 25.32
CA ALA A 20 20.79 22.55 25.77
C ALA A 20 20.31 23.93 26.25
N GLY A 21 21.17 24.70 26.95
CA GLY A 21 20.85 26.06 27.37
C GLY A 21 20.56 27.00 26.19
N LEU A 22 21.30 26.84 25.09
CA LEU A 22 21.09 27.61 23.86
C LEU A 22 19.81 27.21 23.12
N LEU A 23 19.39 25.95 23.25
CA LEU A 23 18.19 25.38 22.64
C LEU A 23 16.94 25.46 23.53
N SER A 24 17.02 26.12 24.68
CA SER A 24 15.94 26.14 25.70
C SER A 24 14.57 26.61 25.21
N HIS A 25 14.52 27.39 24.13
CA HIS A 25 13.29 27.84 23.47
C HIS A 25 12.52 26.71 22.76
N TYR A 26 13.11 25.52 22.60
CA TYR A 26 12.46 24.31 22.09
C TYR A 26 11.89 23.39 23.17
N ARG A 27 12.04 23.74 24.45
CA ARG A 27 11.60 22.89 25.56
C ARG A 27 10.08 22.71 25.57
N ASP A 28 9.63 21.51 25.94
CA ASP A 28 8.21 21.13 26.10
C ASP A 28 7.36 21.29 24.82
N ARG A 29 8.02 21.21 23.65
CA ARG A 29 7.35 21.19 22.34
C ARG A 29 7.22 19.76 21.83
N ASP A 30 5.99 19.37 21.49
CA ASP A 30 5.67 18.01 21.01
C ASP A 30 6.16 17.74 19.57
N ASP A 31 6.52 18.78 18.82
CA ASP A 31 7.00 18.68 17.44
C ASP A 31 8.53 18.60 17.32
N VAL A 32 9.27 18.53 18.43
CA VAL A 32 10.74 18.53 18.43
C VAL A 32 11.29 17.10 18.58
N VAL A 33 12.24 16.72 17.72
CA VAL A 33 12.97 15.45 17.82
C VAL A 33 14.46 15.73 17.83
N VAL A 34 15.21 15.08 18.73
CA VAL A 34 16.67 15.18 18.79
C VAL A 34 17.29 13.95 18.14
N LEU A 35 18.09 14.17 17.11
CA LEU A 35 18.84 13.12 16.42
C LEU A 35 20.33 13.26 16.68
N ALA A 36 21.00 12.16 17.02
CA ALA A 36 22.42 12.13 17.31
C ALA A 36 23.22 11.45 16.19
N LEU A 37 24.30 12.06 15.73
CA LEU A 37 25.28 11.36 14.89
C LEU A 37 26.15 10.45 15.77
N PRO A 38 26.12 9.12 15.56
CA PRO A 38 26.90 8.21 16.38
C PRO A 38 28.38 8.22 15.98
N ARG A 39 29.30 7.95 16.92
CA ARG A 39 29.03 7.62 18.34
C ARG A 39 29.11 8.83 19.26
N GLY A 40 30.03 9.74 18.97
CA GLY A 40 30.37 10.87 19.83
C GLY A 40 29.23 11.86 20.05
N GLY A 41 28.31 12.04 19.10
CA GLY A 41 27.16 12.92 19.26
C GLY A 41 26.14 12.46 20.29
N VAL A 42 26.05 11.15 20.59
CA VAL A 42 24.98 10.59 21.44
C VAL A 42 25.02 11.10 22.88
N PRO A 43 26.16 11.12 23.60
CA PRO A 43 26.23 11.72 24.94
C PRO A 43 25.87 13.21 25.00
N VAL A 44 26.15 13.97 23.94
CA VAL A 44 25.78 15.39 23.84
C VAL A 44 24.28 15.51 23.64
N ALA A 45 23.75 14.76 22.66
CA ALA A 45 22.34 14.73 22.30
C ALA A 45 21.45 14.27 23.46
N TYR A 46 21.92 13.32 24.27
CA TYR A 46 21.23 12.85 25.47
C TYR A 46 20.92 13.99 26.46
N GLU A 47 21.91 14.82 26.75
CA GLU A 47 21.73 15.97 27.66
C GLU A 47 20.81 17.04 27.03
N VAL A 48 20.86 17.22 25.70
CA VAL A 48 19.94 18.11 24.96
C VAL A 48 18.50 17.58 25.04
N ALA A 49 18.26 16.35 24.63
CA ALA A 49 16.94 15.71 24.62
C ALA A 49 16.29 15.75 26.01
N ARG A 50 17.04 15.36 27.05
CA ARG A 50 16.57 15.40 28.44
C ARG A 50 16.19 16.81 28.90
N ALA A 51 16.95 17.82 28.52
CA ALA A 51 16.69 19.20 28.90
C ALA A 51 15.54 19.85 28.12
N LEU A 52 15.27 19.38 26.89
CA LEU A 52 14.13 19.81 26.07
C LEU A 52 12.86 19.01 26.34
N ARG A 53 12.97 17.84 27.00
CA ARG A 53 11.92 16.82 27.10
C ARG A 53 11.44 16.32 25.74
N ALA A 54 12.37 16.21 24.81
CA ALA A 54 12.13 15.74 23.45
C ALA A 54 12.66 14.30 23.29
N PRO A 55 12.07 13.48 22.40
CA PRO A 55 12.60 12.17 22.09
C PRO A 55 14.01 12.23 21.49
N LEU A 56 14.84 11.26 21.86
CA LEU A 56 16.20 11.08 21.38
C LEU A 56 16.30 9.84 20.49
N ASP A 57 16.93 9.98 19.33
CA ASP A 57 17.31 8.85 18.48
C ASP A 57 18.69 9.06 17.84
N VAL A 58 19.27 8.01 17.28
CA VAL A 58 20.48 8.08 16.45
C VAL A 58 20.12 8.39 15.00
N PHE A 59 21.06 8.92 14.23
CA PHE A 59 20.95 9.03 12.78
C PHE A 59 22.25 8.53 12.16
N VAL A 60 22.23 7.33 11.59
CA VAL A 60 23.42 6.66 11.07
C VAL A 60 23.66 7.11 9.64
N VAL A 61 24.88 7.53 9.34
CA VAL A 61 25.30 7.91 7.98
C VAL A 61 26.54 7.12 7.58
N ARG A 62 26.53 6.59 6.37
CA ARG A 62 27.60 5.87 5.70
C ARG A 62 27.99 6.62 4.44
N LYS A 63 29.29 6.67 4.13
CA LYS A 63 29.77 7.25 2.88
C LYS A 63 29.77 6.18 1.80
N LEU A 64 29.34 6.55 0.60
CA LEU A 64 29.48 5.71 -0.59
C LEU A 64 30.79 6.10 -1.25
N GLY A 65 31.85 5.34 -0.98
CA GLY A 65 33.18 5.54 -1.57
C GLY A 65 33.25 5.06 -3.02
N LEU A 66 34.16 5.63 -3.81
CA LEU A 66 34.47 5.07 -5.14
C LEU A 66 35.19 3.72 -4.99
N PRO A 67 34.90 2.71 -5.83
CA PRO A 67 35.52 1.38 -5.71
C PRO A 67 37.06 1.39 -5.76
N ARG A 68 37.65 2.30 -6.54
CA ARG A 68 39.11 2.43 -6.70
C ARG A 68 39.74 3.46 -5.74
N GLN A 69 38.91 4.27 -5.07
CA GLN A 69 39.34 5.29 -4.11
C GLN A 69 38.27 5.42 -3.01
N PRO A 70 38.21 4.48 -2.05
CA PRO A 70 37.14 4.44 -1.05
C PRO A 70 37.04 5.71 -0.19
N GLU A 71 38.15 6.44 -0.03
CA GLU A 71 38.20 7.71 0.70
C GLU A 71 37.51 8.87 -0.04
N LEU A 72 37.39 8.78 -1.38
CA LEU A 72 36.66 9.75 -2.19
C LEU A 72 35.19 9.33 -2.29
N ALA A 73 34.31 10.04 -1.57
CA ALA A 73 32.89 9.72 -1.52
C ALA A 73 32.13 10.24 -2.75
N MET A 74 31.53 9.32 -3.52
CA MET A 74 30.58 9.64 -4.60
C MET A 74 29.16 9.91 -4.07
N GLY A 75 28.89 9.55 -2.81
CA GLY A 75 27.60 9.79 -2.17
C GLY A 75 27.61 9.43 -0.69
N ALA A 76 26.42 9.37 -0.11
CA ALA A 76 26.19 8.89 1.24
C ALA A 76 24.86 8.13 1.30
N LEU A 77 24.81 7.16 2.20
CA LEU A 77 23.62 6.41 2.58
C LEU A 77 23.32 6.72 4.05
N ALA A 78 22.07 7.02 4.37
CA ALA A 78 21.66 7.35 5.73
C ALA A 78 20.49 6.50 6.22
N SER A 79 20.23 6.57 7.54
CA SER A 79 19.04 6.02 8.18
C SER A 79 17.77 6.34 7.39
N GLY A 80 16.86 5.36 7.31
CA GLY A 80 15.66 5.44 6.47
C GLY A 80 15.88 5.02 5.01
N GLY A 81 17.08 4.53 4.65
CA GLY A 81 17.39 4.05 3.29
C GLY A 81 17.64 5.18 2.28
N VAL A 82 17.89 6.39 2.78
CA VAL A 82 18.08 7.59 1.96
C VAL A 82 19.46 7.58 1.32
N VAL A 83 19.50 7.65 -0.01
CA VAL A 83 20.73 7.76 -0.80
C VAL A 83 20.88 9.18 -1.33
N VAL A 84 22.04 9.78 -1.08
CA VAL A 84 22.42 11.11 -1.58
C VAL A 84 23.66 10.94 -2.44
N LEU A 85 23.57 11.27 -3.73
CA LEU A 85 24.70 11.17 -4.66
C LEU A 85 25.32 12.54 -4.95
N ASN A 86 26.58 12.53 -5.32
CA ASN A 86 27.28 13.66 -5.91
C ASN A 86 27.45 13.39 -7.42
N ASP A 87 26.52 13.92 -8.21
CA ASP A 87 26.44 13.67 -9.65
C ASP A 87 27.71 14.08 -10.41
N ASP A 88 28.45 15.08 -9.92
CA ASP A 88 29.72 15.49 -10.53
C ASP A 88 30.81 14.43 -10.35
N ILE A 89 30.91 13.84 -9.17
CA ILE A 89 31.89 12.78 -8.89
C ILE A 89 31.49 11.49 -9.63
N VAL A 90 30.21 11.13 -9.62
CA VAL A 90 29.69 9.96 -10.34
C VAL A 90 30.01 10.06 -11.83
N ARG A 91 29.77 11.23 -12.45
CA ARG A 91 30.08 11.49 -13.87
C ARG A 91 31.58 11.49 -14.16
N GLN A 92 32.39 12.18 -13.34
CA GLN A 92 33.84 12.28 -13.56
C GLN A 92 34.54 10.92 -13.40
N ALA A 93 34.11 10.13 -12.42
CA ALA A 93 34.66 8.79 -12.17
C ALA A 93 34.09 7.70 -13.10
N ARG A 94 33.11 8.05 -13.97
CA ARG A 94 32.41 7.13 -14.89
C ARG A 94 31.89 5.88 -14.17
N VAL A 95 31.22 6.07 -13.03
CA VAL A 95 30.62 4.98 -12.27
C VAL A 95 29.36 4.51 -13.00
N ASP A 96 29.31 3.23 -13.37
CA ASP A 96 28.10 2.61 -13.93
C ASP A 96 27.07 2.25 -12.84
N ASP A 97 25.81 2.08 -13.25
CA ASP A 97 24.71 1.79 -12.34
C ASP A 97 24.92 0.51 -11.54
N ASP A 98 25.60 -0.49 -12.12
CA ASP A 98 25.85 -1.76 -11.44
C ASP A 98 26.87 -1.63 -10.31
N THR A 99 27.92 -0.85 -10.54
CA THR A 99 28.91 -0.52 -9.53
C THR A 99 28.31 0.34 -8.42
N LEU A 100 27.48 1.31 -8.76
CA LEU A 100 26.77 2.13 -7.77
C LEU A 100 25.85 1.27 -6.89
N ARG A 101 25.07 0.35 -7.49
CA ARG A 101 24.23 -0.60 -6.76
C ARG A 101 25.04 -1.45 -5.79
N ARG A 102 26.13 -2.08 -6.25
CA ARG A 102 26.97 -2.94 -5.40
C ARG A 102 27.56 -2.20 -4.19
N VAL A 103 28.07 -0.98 -4.39
CA VAL A 103 28.61 -0.17 -3.29
C VAL A 103 27.50 0.22 -2.32
N THR A 104 26.33 0.62 -2.83
CA THR A 104 25.18 0.98 -2.01
C THR A 104 24.68 -0.20 -1.18
N GLU A 105 24.54 -1.39 -1.77
CA GLU A 105 24.12 -2.60 -1.07
C GLU A 105 25.10 -3.03 0.03
N HIS A 106 26.40 -2.93 -0.24
CA HIS A 106 27.44 -3.23 0.75
C HIS A 106 27.34 -2.29 1.95
N GLU A 107 27.24 -0.99 1.71
CA GLU A 107 27.13 0.02 2.74
C GLU A 107 25.78 -0.04 3.48
N GLN A 108 24.72 -0.47 2.81
CA GLN A 108 23.39 -0.67 3.41
C GLN A 108 23.38 -1.80 4.42
N LYS A 109 24.08 -2.91 4.16
CA LYS A 109 24.20 -4.01 5.12
C LYS A 109 24.87 -3.55 6.41
N GLU A 110 25.95 -2.77 6.30
CA GLU A 110 26.64 -2.21 7.48
C GLU A 110 25.81 -1.14 8.19
N LEU A 111 25.06 -0.31 7.45
CA LEU A 111 24.13 0.67 8.04
C LEU A 111 23.07 -0.04 8.88
N LEU A 112 22.38 -1.04 8.32
CA LEU A 112 21.35 -1.81 9.01
C LEU A 112 21.92 -2.55 10.23
N ARG A 113 23.15 -3.08 10.13
CA ARG A 113 23.82 -3.71 11.28
C ARG A 113 24.02 -2.72 12.43
N ARG A 114 24.45 -1.49 12.14
CA ARG A 114 24.66 -0.43 13.15
C ARG A 114 23.34 0.07 13.73
N GLU A 115 22.31 0.25 12.90
CA GLU A 115 20.98 0.63 13.39
C GLU A 115 20.43 -0.41 14.35
N ARG A 116 20.50 -1.70 14.00
CA ARG A 116 20.12 -2.80 14.90
C ARG A 116 20.96 -2.85 16.18
N ALA A 117 22.25 -2.55 16.08
CA ALA A 117 23.12 -2.51 17.25
C ALA A 117 22.75 -1.38 18.24
N TYR A 118 22.14 -0.29 17.77
CA TYR A 118 21.75 0.84 18.62
C TYR A 118 20.28 0.79 19.05
N ARG A 119 19.35 0.52 18.13
CA ARG A 119 17.89 0.55 18.35
C ARG A 119 17.26 -0.83 18.59
N GLY A 120 18.00 -1.92 18.40
CA GLY A 120 17.41 -3.25 18.41
C GLY A 120 16.44 -3.43 17.23
N ALA A 121 15.19 -3.78 17.53
CA ALA A 121 14.12 -3.91 16.54
C ALA A 121 13.33 -2.61 16.29
N ALA A 122 13.59 -1.54 17.07
CA ALA A 122 12.86 -0.28 16.92
C ALA A 122 13.29 0.49 15.66
N ASP A 123 12.30 1.04 14.96
CA ASP A 123 12.51 1.92 13.82
C ASP A 123 13.04 3.29 14.24
N MET A 124 13.61 4.02 13.27
CA MET A 124 13.97 5.42 13.46
C MET A 124 12.72 6.27 13.75
N ILE A 125 12.86 7.25 14.64
CA ILE A 125 11.79 8.21 14.92
C ILE A 125 11.41 8.97 13.64
N ASP A 126 10.10 9.03 13.36
CA ASP A 126 9.58 9.82 12.23
C ASP A 126 9.85 11.31 12.43
N VAL A 127 10.42 11.91 11.39
CA VAL A 127 10.89 13.30 11.35
C VAL A 127 10.09 14.17 10.39
N ALA A 128 9.19 13.59 9.60
CA ALA A 128 8.36 14.35 8.67
C ALA A 128 7.53 15.39 9.42
N ASP A 129 7.48 16.61 8.89
CA ASP A 129 6.74 17.76 9.44
C ASP A 129 7.12 18.16 10.88
N LYS A 130 8.24 17.64 11.41
CA LYS A 130 8.77 17.96 12.75
C LYS A 130 9.94 18.92 12.70
N THR A 131 10.24 19.53 13.85
CA THR A 131 11.49 20.26 14.11
C THR A 131 12.57 19.27 14.53
N VAL A 132 13.52 18.99 13.64
CA VAL A 132 14.64 18.08 13.88
C VAL A 132 15.85 18.85 14.39
N VAL A 133 16.36 18.47 15.56
CA VAL A 133 17.63 18.97 16.11
C VAL A 133 18.70 17.89 15.92
N LEU A 134 19.53 18.04 14.89
CA LEU A 134 20.66 17.15 14.60
C LEU A 134 21.88 17.56 15.42
N VAL A 135 22.35 16.65 16.27
CA VAL A 135 23.43 16.88 17.24
C VAL A 135 24.65 16.02 16.95
N ASP A 136 25.82 16.63 17.03
CA ASP A 136 27.13 15.96 17.00
C ASP A 136 28.05 16.52 18.10
N ASP A 137 29.15 15.85 18.42
CA ASP A 137 30.11 16.34 19.43
C ASP A 137 31.04 17.45 18.94
N GLY A 138 31.09 17.67 17.64
CA GLY A 138 31.69 18.84 17.02
C GLY A 138 31.87 18.65 15.52
N LEU A 139 32.20 19.74 14.82
CA LEU A 139 32.43 19.69 13.38
C LEU A 139 33.88 20.08 13.08
N ALA A 140 34.64 19.18 12.46
CA ALA A 140 35.88 19.57 11.82
C ALA A 140 35.59 20.10 10.41
N THR A 141 35.37 19.18 9.46
CA THR A 141 35.00 19.50 8.07
C THR A 141 33.49 19.52 7.85
N GLY A 142 32.72 18.94 8.77
CA GLY A 142 31.26 18.83 8.68
C GLY A 142 30.75 17.88 7.60
N ALA A 143 31.61 17.04 7.00
CA ALA A 143 31.22 16.17 5.89
C ALA A 143 30.10 15.17 6.25
N SER A 144 30.22 14.50 7.41
CA SER A 144 29.19 13.56 7.90
C SER A 144 27.87 14.27 8.20
N THR A 145 27.94 15.46 8.80
CA THR A 145 26.76 16.28 9.10
C THR A 145 26.09 16.82 7.84
N ARG A 146 26.85 17.24 6.82
CA ARG A 146 26.29 17.64 5.51
C ARG A 146 25.58 16.48 4.83
N ALA A 147 26.17 15.30 4.84
CA ALA A 147 25.51 14.09 4.34
C ALA A 147 24.21 13.80 5.11
N ALA A 148 24.24 13.97 6.44
CA ALA A 148 23.06 13.80 7.27
C ALA A 148 21.96 14.83 6.96
N VAL A 149 22.32 16.11 6.82
CA VAL A 149 21.41 17.21 6.48
C VAL A 149 20.71 16.95 5.15
N ARG A 150 21.46 16.57 4.11
CA ARG A 150 20.90 16.27 2.79
C ARG A 150 19.96 15.07 2.83
N ALA A 151 20.30 14.04 3.60
CA ALA A 151 19.42 12.89 3.78
C ALA A 151 18.14 13.26 4.54
N LEU A 152 18.25 14.03 5.63
CA LEU A 152 17.11 14.49 6.41
C LEU A 152 16.17 15.38 5.60
N ARG A 153 16.68 16.22 4.69
CA ARG A 153 15.83 17.04 3.81
C ARG A 153 14.92 16.19 2.91
N GLN A 154 15.35 15.01 2.47
CA GLN A 154 14.49 14.09 1.71
C GLN A 154 13.35 13.49 2.57
N LEU A 155 13.52 13.46 3.90
CA LEU A 155 12.48 13.04 4.84
C LEU A 155 11.50 14.17 5.21
N ARG A 156 11.63 15.36 4.60
CA ARG A 156 10.70 16.50 4.71
C ARG A 156 10.37 16.94 6.16
N PRO A 157 11.37 17.25 7.01
CA PRO A 157 11.10 17.89 8.29
C PRO A 157 10.55 19.32 8.07
N ALA A 158 9.71 19.79 8.98
CA ALA A 158 9.22 21.18 8.96
C ALA A 158 10.36 22.17 9.23
N ARG A 159 11.29 21.79 10.12
CA ARG A 159 12.52 22.53 10.39
C ARG A 159 13.68 21.60 10.66
N LEU A 160 14.87 21.96 10.19
CA LEU A 160 16.12 21.26 10.43
C LEU A 160 17.12 22.21 11.09
N VAL A 161 17.48 21.88 12.33
CA VAL A 161 18.44 22.61 13.17
C VAL A 161 19.67 21.74 13.35
N VAL A 162 20.86 22.27 13.09
CA VAL A 162 22.12 21.60 13.45
C VAL A 162 22.66 22.25 14.72
N ALA A 163 22.93 21.44 15.74
CA ALA A 163 23.41 21.90 17.03
C ALA A 163 24.69 21.17 17.44
N VAL A 164 25.79 21.91 17.60
CA VAL A 164 27.09 21.34 17.96
C VAL A 164 27.82 22.16 19.03
N PRO A 165 28.61 21.52 19.91
CA PRO A 165 29.38 22.25 20.92
C PRO A 165 30.50 23.11 20.34
N THR A 166 31.19 22.63 19.30
CA THR A 166 32.40 23.26 18.76
C THR A 166 32.51 23.04 17.25
N ALA A 167 32.95 24.07 16.52
CA ALA A 167 33.25 23.99 15.08
C ALA A 167 34.03 25.23 14.59
N PRO A 168 34.79 25.16 13.48
CA PRO A 168 35.32 26.34 12.81
C PRO A 168 34.19 27.29 12.37
N ALA A 169 34.42 28.60 12.51
CA ALA A 169 33.44 29.61 12.08
C ALA A 169 33.13 29.55 10.57
N SER A 170 34.07 29.10 9.74
CA SER A 170 33.85 28.82 8.31
C SER A 170 32.84 27.68 8.11
N THR A 171 33.07 26.55 8.76
CA THR A 171 32.19 25.36 8.68
C THR A 171 30.76 25.68 9.13
N CYS A 172 30.59 26.45 10.23
CA CYS A 172 29.26 26.91 10.66
C CYS A 172 28.57 27.77 9.61
N ARG A 173 29.28 28.74 8.99
CA ARG A 173 28.71 29.63 7.97
C ARG A 173 28.30 28.90 6.70
N GLU A 174 29.04 27.87 6.32
CA GLU A 174 28.69 27.03 5.16
C GLU A 174 27.44 26.20 5.45
N LEU A 175 27.41 25.46 6.57
CA LEU A 175 26.27 24.62 6.95
C LEU A 175 25.00 25.43 7.20
N ALA A 176 25.09 26.64 7.75
CA ALA A 176 23.96 27.53 7.97
C ALA A 176 23.20 27.91 6.69
N ARG A 177 23.76 27.66 5.50
CA ARG A 177 23.07 27.86 4.20
C ARG A 177 22.22 26.66 3.80
N GLU A 178 22.44 25.49 4.39
CA GLU A 178 21.75 24.24 4.06
C GLU A 178 20.65 23.87 5.08
N VAL A 179 20.63 24.53 6.25
CA VAL A 179 19.74 24.24 7.39
C VAL A 179 18.95 25.48 7.80
N ASP A 180 17.86 25.27 8.54
CA ASP A 180 16.98 26.37 8.96
C ASP A 180 17.55 27.13 10.16
N ASP A 181 18.38 26.47 10.98
CA ASP A 181 19.16 27.11 12.04
C ASP A 181 20.45 26.34 12.35
N MET A 182 21.50 27.07 12.70
CA MET A 182 22.83 26.53 13.04
C MET A 182 23.25 27.05 14.42
N VAL A 183 23.19 26.17 15.42
CA VAL A 183 23.54 26.46 16.80
C VAL A 183 24.92 25.90 17.13
N CYS A 184 25.88 26.79 17.36
CA CYS A 184 27.24 26.41 17.76
C CYS A 184 27.60 27.07 19.09
N ALA A 185 28.00 26.29 20.10
CA ALA A 185 28.29 26.83 21.43
C ALA A 185 29.67 27.55 21.51
N SER A 186 30.64 27.14 20.69
CA SER A 186 31.99 27.72 20.62
C SER A 186 32.57 27.62 19.21
N THR A 187 33.27 28.65 18.75
CA THR A 187 33.98 28.63 17.46
C THR A 187 35.43 29.07 17.63
N PRO A 188 36.33 28.16 18.07
CA PRO A 188 37.70 28.52 18.41
C PRO A 188 38.48 29.10 17.23
N ALA A 189 39.33 30.08 17.50
CA ALA A 189 40.16 30.72 16.47
C ALA A 189 41.22 29.74 15.91
N ASP A 190 41.84 28.94 16.78
CA ASP A 190 42.86 27.94 16.45
C ASP A 190 42.28 26.52 16.46
N PHE A 191 41.17 26.30 15.75
CA PHE A 191 40.54 24.98 15.68
C PHE A 191 41.44 23.98 14.93
N VAL A 192 41.97 22.98 15.65
CA VAL A 192 42.77 21.88 15.06
C VAL A 192 41.91 20.61 14.87
N ALA A 193 41.21 20.19 15.92
CA ALA A 193 40.35 19.02 15.92
C ALA A 193 39.26 19.14 16.99
N VAL A 194 38.16 18.40 16.82
CA VAL A 194 37.03 18.39 17.78
C VAL A 194 37.51 18.06 19.20
N GLY A 195 38.38 17.05 19.35
CA GLY A 195 38.92 16.64 20.65
C GLY A 195 39.68 17.74 21.41
N GLY A 196 40.27 18.72 20.70
CA GLY A 196 40.97 19.84 21.34
C GLY A 196 40.05 20.82 22.08
N SER A 197 38.73 20.73 21.88
CA SER A 197 37.74 21.51 22.63
C SER A 197 37.28 20.84 23.93
N TYR A 198 37.81 19.66 24.27
CA TYR A 198 37.41 18.86 25.42
C TYR A 198 38.60 18.55 26.33
N MET A 199 38.46 18.74 27.65
CA MET A 199 39.46 18.31 28.64
C MET A 199 39.56 16.78 28.71
N THR A 200 38.43 16.09 28.51
CA THR A 200 38.37 14.62 28.46
C THR A 200 37.58 14.20 27.22
N PHE A 201 38.27 13.56 26.26
CA PHE A 201 37.71 13.12 24.98
C PHE A 201 37.96 11.63 24.74
N GLY A 202 37.38 10.79 25.60
CA GLY A 202 37.44 9.33 25.45
C GLY A 202 36.62 8.83 24.24
N GLN A 203 36.87 7.60 23.81
CA GLN A 203 36.07 6.96 22.76
C GLN A 203 34.70 6.53 23.33
N THR A 204 33.61 7.03 22.75
CA THR A 204 32.26 6.56 23.06
C THR A 204 32.06 5.15 22.51
N THR A 205 31.68 4.21 23.37
CA THR A 205 31.45 2.80 23.01
C THR A 205 30.02 2.57 22.54
N ASP A 206 29.78 1.47 21.82
CA ASP A 206 28.43 1.11 21.38
C ASP A 206 27.50 0.79 22.57
N ASP A 207 28.05 0.29 23.69
CA ASP A 207 27.29 0.04 24.91
C ASP A 207 26.89 1.33 25.63
N GLU A 208 27.78 2.35 25.61
CA GLU A 208 27.45 3.69 26.11
C GLU A 208 26.31 4.31 25.30
N VAL A 209 26.36 4.19 23.96
CA VAL A 209 25.27 4.64 23.08
C VAL A 209 23.95 3.96 23.45
N ARG A 210 23.93 2.63 23.58
CA ARG A 210 22.71 1.87 23.95
C ARG A 210 22.19 2.27 25.34
N SER A 211 23.07 2.46 26.31
CA SER A 211 22.69 2.86 27.67
C SER A 211 22.04 4.24 27.69
N LEU A 212 22.57 5.19 26.92
CA LEU A 212 22.03 6.56 26.84
C LEU A 212 20.69 6.61 26.10
N LEU A 213 20.53 5.84 25.02
CA LEU A 213 19.25 5.74 24.30
C LEU A 213 18.15 5.18 25.22
N ARG A 214 18.40 4.06 25.90
CA ARG A 214 17.46 3.50 26.91
C ARG A 214 17.18 4.46 28.07
N GLY A 215 18.20 5.18 28.52
CA GLY A 215 18.07 6.16 29.59
C GLY A 215 17.29 7.41 29.20
N ALA A 216 17.04 7.64 27.91
CA ALA A 216 16.22 8.74 27.40
C ALA A 216 14.75 8.34 27.23
N GLU A 217 14.45 7.04 27.17
CA GLU A 217 13.09 6.48 27.13
C GLU A 217 12.34 6.61 28.47
N GLY A 218 13.05 6.94 29.58
CA GLY A 218 12.48 7.07 30.91
C GLY A 218 12.11 8.51 31.32
N THR A 219 10.89 8.95 30.97
CA THR A 219 9.90 9.84 31.69
C THR A 219 9.15 10.77 30.71
N PRO A 220 7.81 10.93 30.74
CA PRO A 220 6.73 10.14 31.35
C PRO A 220 5.94 9.28 30.33
N VAL A 221 5.14 8.34 30.84
CA VAL A 221 4.23 7.45 30.09
C VAL A 221 3.24 8.28 29.26
N ALA A 222 3.53 8.47 27.98
CA ALA A 222 2.51 8.62 26.96
C ALA A 222 2.03 7.20 26.61
N ASP A 223 0.73 6.98 26.48
CA ASP A 223 0.15 5.68 26.11
C ASP A 223 0.97 5.05 24.98
N THR A 224 1.45 3.82 25.18
CA THR A 224 2.14 3.08 24.11
C THR A 224 1.21 3.01 22.89
N THR A 225 1.75 3.02 21.67
CA THR A 225 0.95 2.87 20.43
C THR A 225 -0.14 1.81 20.58
N VAL A 226 0.22 0.65 21.11
CA VAL A 226 -0.70 -0.47 21.38
C VAL A 226 -1.79 -0.11 22.37
N ALA A 227 -1.49 0.63 23.45
CA ALA A 227 -2.50 1.07 24.41
C ALA A 227 -3.50 2.04 23.78
N VAL A 228 -3.04 2.95 22.90
CA VAL A 228 -3.92 3.84 22.14
C VAL A 228 -4.85 3.04 21.22
N LEU A 229 -4.29 2.13 20.43
CA LEU A 229 -5.07 1.29 19.51
C LEU A 229 -6.06 0.40 20.25
N ARG A 230 -5.64 -0.21 21.37
CA ARG A 230 -6.50 -1.07 22.21
C ARG A 230 -7.68 -0.31 22.82
N ALA A 231 -7.52 0.96 23.15
CA ALA A 231 -8.60 1.77 23.72
C ALA A 231 -9.74 2.04 22.73
N ASP A 232 -9.43 2.13 21.44
CA ASP A 232 -10.41 2.40 20.37
C ASP A 232 -10.83 1.13 19.60
N ALA A 233 -10.29 -0.05 19.96
CA ALA A 233 -10.54 -1.30 19.26
C ALA A 233 -11.98 -1.80 19.50
N VAL A 234 -12.75 -1.91 18.42
CA VAL A 234 -14.10 -2.50 18.43
C VAL A 234 -13.98 -4.01 18.18
N PRO A 235 -14.48 -4.88 19.08
CA PRO A 235 -14.45 -6.33 18.84
C PRO A 235 -15.13 -6.70 17.52
N ALA A 236 -14.43 -7.48 16.70
CA ALA A 236 -14.91 -7.91 15.38
C ALA A 236 -14.53 -9.39 15.13
N PRO A 237 -15.08 -10.34 15.90
CA PRO A 237 -14.71 -11.76 15.80
C PRO A 237 -14.89 -12.28 14.38
N GLY A 238 -13.85 -12.92 13.83
CA GLY A 238 -13.86 -13.39 12.44
C GLY A 238 -13.93 -12.26 11.40
N GLY A 239 -13.62 -11.02 11.79
CA GLY A 239 -13.64 -9.84 10.92
C GLY A 239 -15.01 -9.22 10.70
N VAL A 240 -16.05 -9.64 11.43
CA VAL A 240 -17.41 -9.10 11.28
C VAL A 240 -17.63 -7.95 12.25
N LEU A 241 -17.91 -6.75 11.72
CA LEU A 241 -18.32 -5.61 12.53
C LEU A 241 -19.72 -5.84 13.14
N PRO A 242 -19.96 -5.42 14.39
CA PRO A 242 -21.31 -5.34 14.93
C PRO A 242 -22.21 -4.45 14.05
N ASP A 243 -23.47 -4.85 13.86
CA ASP A 243 -24.44 -4.15 12.99
C ASP A 243 -24.53 -2.64 13.30
N GLU A 244 -24.64 -2.27 14.57
CA GLU A 244 -24.71 -0.86 14.99
C GLU A 244 -23.49 -0.07 14.50
N VAL A 245 -22.29 -0.62 14.68
CA VAL A 245 -21.03 0.02 14.27
C VAL A 245 -20.92 0.08 12.74
N LEU A 246 -21.30 -0.99 12.04
CA LEU A 246 -21.32 -1.03 10.58
C LEU A 246 -22.31 0.01 10.02
N PHE A 247 -23.50 0.08 10.58
CA PHE A 247 -24.56 0.98 10.12
C PHE A 247 -24.26 2.44 10.39
N ASP A 248 -23.59 2.75 11.51
CA ASP A 248 -23.10 4.09 11.83
C ASP A 248 -21.93 4.50 10.92
N LEU A 249 -21.01 3.58 10.64
CA LEU A 249 -19.90 3.82 9.70
C LEU A 249 -20.43 4.10 8.29
N VAL A 250 -21.36 3.28 7.81
CA VAL A 250 -21.98 3.43 6.48
C VAL A 250 -22.82 4.69 6.40
N GLY A 251 -23.64 4.98 7.43
CA GLY A 251 -24.56 6.11 7.41
C GLY A 251 -25.49 6.04 6.20
N ASP A 252 -25.47 7.12 5.39
CA ASP A 252 -26.25 7.25 4.16
C ASP A 252 -25.44 6.97 2.88
N ALA A 253 -24.17 6.56 2.99
CA ALA A 253 -23.30 6.36 1.85
C ALA A 253 -23.89 5.35 0.85
N GLY A 254 -23.84 5.71 -0.44
CA GLY A 254 -24.25 4.89 -1.56
C GLY A 254 -23.21 3.87 -1.98
N LEU A 255 -21.94 4.08 -1.66
CA LEU A 255 -20.86 3.17 -2.03
C LEU A 255 -20.13 2.64 -0.79
N VAL A 256 -20.08 1.31 -0.62
CA VAL A 256 -19.31 0.67 0.45
C VAL A 256 -18.32 -0.30 -0.15
N LEU A 257 -17.03 0.02 -0.04
CA LEU A 257 -15.93 -0.71 -0.65
C LEU A 257 -15.25 -1.57 0.42
N PHE A 258 -15.45 -2.88 0.37
CA PHE A 258 -14.77 -3.85 1.22
C PHE A 258 -13.52 -4.40 0.53
N GLY A 259 -12.37 -3.95 1.04
CA GLY A 259 -11.05 -4.48 0.71
C GLY A 259 -10.84 -5.92 1.17
N GLU A 260 -9.66 -6.45 0.85
CA GLU A 260 -9.06 -7.61 1.51
C GLU A 260 -7.54 -7.53 1.41
N ALA A 261 -6.81 -7.94 2.45
CA ALA A 261 -5.35 -8.02 2.41
C ALA A 261 -4.84 -9.24 1.63
N SER A 262 -5.73 -10.19 1.32
CA SER A 262 -5.42 -11.29 0.43
C SER A 262 -6.62 -11.92 -0.24
N HIS A 263 -6.47 -12.36 -1.49
CA HIS A 263 -7.56 -13.03 -2.22
C HIS A 263 -7.90 -14.44 -1.71
N GLY A 264 -6.99 -15.08 -0.97
CA GLY A 264 -7.11 -16.50 -0.61
C GLY A 264 -7.44 -16.78 0.85
N THR A 265 -8.12 -15.88 1.54
CA THR A 265 -8.41 -15.99 2.98
C THR A 265 -9.90 -16.14 3.26
N HIS A 266 -10.27 -17.19 3.99
CA HIS A 266 -11.65 -17.51 4.33
C HIS A 266 -12.35 -16.39 5.10
N GLU A 267 -11.72 -15.87 6.16
CA GLU A 267 -12.35 -14.88 7.06
C GLU A 267 -12.68 -13.57 6.34
N PHE A 268 -11.89 -13.17 5.35
CA PHE A 268 -12.16 -11.96 4.56
C PHE A 268 -13.40 -12.14 3.67
N TYR A 269 -13.60 -13.31 3.06
CA TYR A 269 -14.80 -13.59 2.28
C TYR A 269 -16.03 -13.74 3.17
N ALA A 270 -15.92 -14.52 4.25
CA ALA A 270 -17.00 -14.73 5.20
C ALA A 270 -17.48 -13.40 5.82
N ALA A 271 -16.55 -12.54 6.24
CA ALA A 271 -16.88 -11.24 6.83
C ALA A 271 -17.54 -10.29 5.82
N ARG A 272 -17.00 -10.20 4.61
CA ARG A 272 -17.61 -9.39 3.53
C ARG A 272 -19.01 -9.89 3.19
N ALA A 273 -19.19 -11.20 3.07
CA ALA A 273 -20.50 -11.81 2.83
C ALA A 273 -21.48 -11.46 3.96
N ALA A 274 -21.10 -11.68 5.22
CA ALA A 274 -21.94 -11.39 6.38
C ALA A 274 -22.36 -9.92 6.45
N MET A 275 -21.41 -8.99 6.35
CA MET A 275 -21.72 -7.55 6.38
C MET A 275 -22.56 -7.12 5.19
N THR A 276 -22.29 -7.65 3.99
CA THR A 276 -23.09 -7.36 2.79
C THR A 276 -24.52 -7.85 2.94
N ARG A 277 -24.76 -9.04 3.51
CA ARG A 277 -26.12 -9.54 3.81
C ARG A 277 -26.89 -8.53 4.68
N ARG A 278 -26.25 -7.98 5.72
CA ARG A 278 -26.88 -6.98 6.60
C ARG A 278 -27.14 -5.66 5.90
N LEU A 279 -26.22 -5.18 5.06
CA LEU A 279 -26.41 -3.96 4.26
C LEU A 279 -27.54 -4.10 3.24
N VAL A 280 -27.66 -5.26 2.60
CA VAL A 280 -28.78 -5.55 1.70
C VAL A 280 -30.11 -5.55 2.47
N GLN A 281 -30.18 -6.29 3.58
CA GLN A 281 -31.41 -6.47 4.36
C GLN A 281 -31.91 -5.18 5.04
N GLU A 282 -31.00 -4.35 5.56
CA GLU A 282 -31.37 -3.26 6.48
C GLU A 282 -31.04 -1.86 5.93
N LYS A 283 -30.17 -1.75 4.92
CA LYS A 283 -29.69 -0.45 4.40
C LYS A 283 -30.02 -0.20 2.92
N GLY A 284 -30.72 -1.13 2.26
CA GLY A 284 -31.21 -0.96 0.89
C GLY A 284 -30.13 -1.05 -0.18
N PHE A 285 -29.05 -1.80 0.06
CA PHE A 285 -28.04 -2.08 -0.96
C PHE A 285 -28.61 -3.04 -2.01
N ARG A 286 -28.51 -2.67 -3.28
CA ARG A 286 -29.15 -3.37 -4.41
C ARG A 286 -28.19 -3.96 -5.44
N ALA A 287 -26.90 -3.81 -5.21
CA ALA A 287 -25.88 -4.41 -6.06
C ALA A 287 -24.63 -4.80 -5.26
N VAL A 288 -24.04 -5.90 -5.66
CA VAL A 288 -22.71 -6.34 -5.22
C VAL A 288 -21.81 -6.37 -6.45
N ALA A 289 -20.84 -5.47 -6.51
CA ALA A 289 -19.84 -5.39 -7.58
C ALA A 289 -18.53 -6.02 -7.09
N VAL A 290 -17.94 -6.90 -7.88
CA VAL A 290 -16.76 -7.68 -7.49
C VAL A 290 -15.60 -7.46 -8.47
N GLU A 291 -14.35 -7.62 -8.00
CA GLU A 291 -13.12 -7.65 -8.82
C GLU A 291 -13.06 -8.93 -9.67
N ALA A 292 -14.02 -9.06 -10.57
CA ALA A 292 -14.22 -10.23 -11.40
C ALA A 292 -14.56 -9.82 -12.83
N ASP A 293 -14.38 -10.77 -13.74
CA ASP A 293 -14.71 -10.61 -15.15
C ASP A 293 -16.22 -10.40 -15.34
N TRP A 294 -16.59 -9.40 -16.15
CA TRP A 294 -17.98 -9.01 -16.37
C TRP A 294 -18.90 -10.15 -16.88
N PRO A 295 -18.54 -10.93 -17.92
CA PRO A 295 -19.40 -12.01 -18.41
C PRO A 295 -19.67 -13.10 -17.37
N ASP A 296 -18.67 -13.40 -16.53
CA ASP A 296 -18.76 -14.49 -15.56
C ASP A 296 -19.65 -14.08 -14.38
N ALA A 297 -19.50 -12.84 -13.90
CA ALA A 297 -20.41 -12.25 -12.93
C ALA A 297 -21.84 -12.08 -13.49
N TYR A 298 -21.99 -11.75 -14.78
CA TYR A 298 -23.31 -11.65 -15.40
C TYR A 298 -24.06 -13.00 -15.42
N ARG A 299 -23.36 -14.13 -15.61
CA ARG A 299 -23.97 -15.46 -15.46
C ARG A 299 -24.53 -15.66 -14.04
N VAL A 300 -23.77 -15.27 -13.02
CA VAL A 300 -24.21 -15.30 -11.62
C VAL A 300 -25.41 -14.38 -11.40
N ASP A 301 -25.39 -13.15 -11.94
CA ASP A 301 -26.50 -12.20 -11.87
C ASP A 301 -27.80 -12.80 -12.40
N ARG A 302 -27.74 -13.41 -13.60
CA ARG A 302 -28.90 -14.08 -14.20
C ARG A 302 -29.44 -15.19 -13.31
N TYR A 303 -28.57 -15.98 -12.67
CA TYR A 303 -28.99 -16.99 -11.71
C TYR A 303 -29.69 -16.37 -10.49
N VAL A 304 -29.06 -15.40 -9.82
CA VAL A 304 -29.62 -14.83 -8.58
C VAL A 304 -30.90 -14.04 -8.83
N ARG A 305 -31.09 -13.45 -10.02
CA ARG A 305 -32.34 -12.78 -10.44
C ARG A 305 -33.39 -13.72 -11.04
N GLY A 306 -33.02 -14.96 -11.39
CA GLY A 306 -33.97 -15.97 -11.92
C GLY A 306 -34.21 -15.94 -13.41
N TYR A 307 -33.27 -15.36 -14.16
CA TYR A 307 -33.30 -15.24 -15.62
C TYR A 307 -32.41 -16.28 -16.33
N GLY A 308 -31.65 -17.09 -15.58
CA GLY A 308 -30.74 -18.11 -16.09
C GLY A 308 -31.34 -19.52 -16.16
N GLU A 309 -30.61 -20.42 -16.82
CA GLU A 309 -30.92 -21.86 -16.88
C GLU A 309 -30.14 -22.68 -15.83
N ASP A 310 -29.17 -22.05 -15.15
CA ASP A 310 -28.35 -22.69 -14.12
C ASP A 310 -29.23 -23.14 -12.94
N ARG A 311 -29.06 -24.39 -12.52
CA ARG A 311 -29.95 -25.02 -11.52
C ARG A 311 -29.60 -24.68 -10.09
N ASP A 312 -28.33 -24.39 -9.84
CA ASP A 312 -27.79 -24.09 -8.52
C ASP A 312 -26.61 -23.10 -8.62
N ALA A 313 -26.18 -22.62 -7.46
CA ALA A 313 -25.10 -21.64 -7.35
C ALA A 313 -23.74 -22.20 -7.84
N GLU A 314 -23.51 -23.52 -7.77
CA GLU A 314 -22.26 -24.12 -8.24
C GLU A 314 -22.19 -24.02 -9.77
N GLU A 315 -23.29 -24.35 -10.46
CA GLU A 315 -23.43 -24.25 -11.91
C GLU A 315 -23.29 -22.81 -12.39
N ALA A 316 -23.92 -21.85 -11.70
CA ALA A 316 -23.80 -20.42 -12.00
C ALA A 316 -22.35 -19.91 -11.92
N LEU A 317 -21.59 -20.41 -10.95
CA LEU A 317 -20.18 -20.03 -10.80
C LEU A 317 -19.26 -20.65 -11.86
N ARG A 318 -19.72 -21.57 -12.71
CA ARG A 318 -18.86 -22.28 -13.69
C ARG A 318 -18.28 -21.38 -14.78
N GLY A 319 -18.77 -20.14 -14.92
CA GLY A 319 -18.14 -19.15 -15.81
C GLY A 319 -16.70 -18.78 -15.41
N PHE A 320 -16.37 -18.83 -14.11
CA PHE A 320 -15.06 -18.44 -13.58
C PHE A 320 -13.97 -19.51 -13.82
N GLU A 321 -13.57 -19.68 -15.08
CA GLU A 321 -12.61 -20.69 -15.52
C GLU A 321 -11.17 -20.16 -15.61
N ARG A 322 -11.01 -18.84 -15.77
CA ARG A 322 -9.71 -18.20 -15.97
C ARG A 322 -8.91 -18.19 -14.68
N PHE A 323 -7.58 -18.25 -14.80
CA PHE A 323 -6.70 -18.13 -13.64
C PHE A 323 -6.89 -16.79 -12.90
N PRO A 324 -7.01 -16.81 -11.56
CA PRO A 324 -7.25 -17.99 -10.73
C PRO A 324 -8.73 -18.42 -10.70
N ALA A 325 -9.02 -19.69 -10.98
CA ALA A 325 -10.41 -20.18 -10.94
C ALA A 325 -11.03 -20.10 -9.54
N TRP A 326 -10.21 -20.32 -8.50
CA TRP A 326 -10.66 -20.43 -7.09
C TRP A 326 -11.07 -19.11 -6.43
N MET A 327 -10.71 -17.95 -7.00
CA MET A 327 -10.93 -16.65 -6.35
C MET A 327 -12.42 -16.35 -6.17
N TRP A 328 -13.23 -16.67 -7.18
CA TRP A 328 -14.70 -16.56 -7.10
C TRP A 328 -15.41 -17.92 -7.08
N ARG A 329 -14.70 -19.03 -7.37
CA ARG A 329 -15.19 -20.41 -7.18
C ARG A 329 -14.70 -20.99 -5.85
N ASN A 330 -15.32 -20.56 -4.76
CA ASN A 330 -15.01 -21.04 -3.43
C ASN A 330 -16.29 -21.24 -2.60
N THR A 331 -16.15 -21.83 -1.42
CA THR A 331 -17.27 -22.14 -0.51
C THR A 331 -18.03 -20.90 -0.05
N GLU A 332 -17.34 -19.81 0.25
CA GLU A 332 -17.95 -18.58 0.78
C GLU A 332 -18.79 -17.85 -0.27
N VAL A 333 -18.28 -17.76 -1.51
CA VAL A 333 -19.01 -17.18 -2.63
C VAL A 333 -20.18 -18.08 -3.03
N LEU A 334 -20.00 -19.41 -3.01
CA LEU A 334 -21.09 -20.36 -3.26
C LEU A 334 -22.24 -20.15 -2.27
N GLU A 335 -21.95 -20.07 -0.97
CA GLU A 335 -22.96 -19.83 0.05
C GLU A 335 -23.61 -18.45 -0.11
N PHE A 336 -22.81 -17.41 -0.40
CA PHE A 336 -23.32 -16.07 -0.63
C PHE A 336 -24.25 -15.98 -1.84
N VAL A 337 -23.90 -16.59 -2.98
CA VAL A 337 -24.73 -16.61 -4.19
C VAL A 337 -26.02 -17.40 -3.97
N ALA A 338 -25.96 -18.54 -3.28
CA ALA A 338 -27.15 -19.30 -2.91
C ALA A 338 -28.09 -18.48 -1.98
N TRP A 339 -27.51 -17.76 -1.01
CA TRP A 339 -28.27 -16.84 -0.15
C TRP A 339 -28.89 -15.70 -0.96
N LEU A 340 -28.14 -15.09 -1.89
CA LEU A 340 -28.61 -13.96 -2.70
C LEU A 340 -29.80 -14.36 -3.59
N ARG A 341 -29.72 -15.55 -4.19
CA ARG A 341 -30.83 -16.17 -4.93
C ARG A 341 -32.07 -16.31 -4.04
N ALA A 342 -31.92 -16.90 -2.85
CA ALA A 342 -33.03 -17.11 -1.93
C ALA A 342 -33.61 -15.79 -1.39
N HIS A 343 -32.78 -14.76 -1.22
CA HIS A 343 -33.22 -13.41 -0.85
C HIS A 343 -34.06 -12.79 -1.97
N ASN A 344 -33.56 -12.81 -3.21
CA ASN A 344 -34.23 -12.23 -4.37
C ASN A 344 -35.57 -12.88 -4.71
N GLU A 345 -35.78 -14.15 -4.39
CA GLU A 345 -37.09 -14.81 -4.54
C GLU A 345 -38.21 -14.18 -3.69
N ARG A 346 -37.84 -13.40 -2.67
CA ARG A 346 -38.76 -12.73 -1.75
C ARG A 346 -38.68 -11.21 -1.82
N ALA A 347 -37.73 -10.67 -2.59
CA ALA A 347 -37.49 -9.23 -2.67
C ALA A 347 -38.35 -8.62 -3.78
N ASP A 348 -38.95 -7.46 -3.51
CA ASP A 348 -39.66 -6.69 -4.52
C ASP A 348 -38.69 -6.12 -5.57
N GLU A 349 -37.50 -5.70 -5.12
CA GLU A 349 -36.40 -5.24 -5.95
C GLU A 349 -35.21 -6.21 -5.82
N PRO A 350 -34.88 -7.00 -6.85
CA PRO A 350 -33.83 -8.00 -6.75
C PRO A 350 -32.44 -7.36 -6.75
N VAL A 351 -31.57 -7.87 -5.88
CA VAL A 351 -30.17 -7.45 -5.76
C VAL A 351 -29.35 -8.10 -6.87
N GLY A 352 -28.56 -7.31 -7.58
CA GLY A 352 -27.70 -7.80 -8.66
C GLY A 352 -26.26 -8.14 -8.23
N PHE A 353 -25.58 -8.94 -9.06
CA PHE A 353 -24.17 -9.35 -8.89
C PHE A 353 -23.34 -8.99 -10.12
N TYR A 354 -22.35 -8.11 -9.99
CA TYR A 354 -21.70 -7.49 -11.14
C TYR A 354 -20.18 -7.65 -11.09
N GLY A 355 -19.55 -7.83 -12.25
CA GLY A 355 -18.08 -7.79 -12.38
C GLY A 355 -17.62 -6.35 -12.60
N LEU A 356 -16.34 -6.08 -12.39
CA LEU A 356 -15.72 -4.78 -12.69
C LEU A 356 -14.49 -4.90 -13.58
N ASP A 357 -13.87 -6.07 -13.64
CA ASP A 357 -12.53 -6.27 -14.20
C ASP A 357 -12.56 -6.53 -15.72
N LEU A 358 -11.41 -6.33 -16.38
CA LEU A 358 -11.31 -6.19 -17.85
C LEU A 358 -10.67 -7.35 -18.60
N TYR A 359 -10.28 -8.43 -17.92
CA TYR A 359 -9.46 -9.46 -18.55
C TYR A 359 -10.23 -10.40 -19.49
N SER A 360 -11.56 -10.37 -19.48
CA SER A 360 -12.42 -11.27 -20.27
C SER A 360 -12.68 -10.78 -21.71
N LEU A 361 -11.62 -10.38 -22.42
CA LEU A 361 -11.70 -9.80 -23.77
C LEU A 361 -12.54 -10.64 -24.75
N HIS A 362 -12.17 -11.90 -24.98
CA HIS A 362 -12.82 -12.75 -25.97
C HIS A 362 -14.25 -13.12 -25.58
N ARG A 363 -14.48 -13.43 -24.30
CA ARG A 363 -15.82 -13.73 -23.78
C ARG A 363 -16.75 -12.53 -23.88
N SER A 364 -16.25 -11.34 -23.60
CA SER A 364 -17.04 -10.11 -23.73
C SER A 364 -17.41 -9.81 -25.18
N ALA A 365 -16.48 -10.00 -26.13
CA ALA A 365 -16.79 -9.90 -27.56
C ALA A 365 -17.88 -10.88 -27.99
N ALA A 366 -17.82 -12.13 -27.51
CA ALA A 366 -18.86 -13.14 -27.77
C ALA A 366 -20.23 -12.76 -27.19
N GLN A 367 -20.27 -12.17 -25.98
CA GLN A 367 -21.53 -11.69 -25.37
C GLN A 367 -22.19 -10.56 -26.19
N VAL A 368 -21.40 -9.63 -26.73
CA VAL A 368 -21.92 -8.57 -27.61
C VAL A 368 -22.53 -9.17 -28.87
N VAL A 369 -21.86 -10.14 -29.49
CA VAL A 369 -22.37 -10.83 -30.69
C VAL A 369 -23.65 -11.58 -30.37
N ALA A 370 -23.68 -12.36 -29.29
CA ALA A 370 -24.85 -13.15 -28.89
C ALA A 370 -26.08 -12.27 -28.60
N TYR A 371 -25.88 -11.13 -27.94
CA TYR A 371 -26.95 -10.16 -27.75
C TYR A 371 -27.48 -9.63 -29.10
N LEU A 372 -26.58 -9.21 -30.00
CA LEU A 372 -26.95 -8.69 -31.32
C LEU A 372 -27.64 -9.73 -32.19
N GLU A 373 -27.33 -11.03 -32.06
CA GLU A 373 -28.05 -12.08 -32.79
C GLU A 373 -29.55 -12.10 -32.46
N GLY A 374 -29.92 -11.77 -31.23
CA GLY A 374 -31.31 -11.69 -30.78
C GLY A 374 -32.04 -10.44 -31.25
N VAL A 375 -31.36 -9.29 -31.34
CA VAL A 375 -32.00 -7.98 -31.60
C VAL A 375 -31.77 -7.43 -33.01
N ASP A 376 -30.60 -7.68 -33.60
CA ASP A 376 -30.20 -7.19 -34.93
C ASP A 376 -29.15 -8.12 -35.57
N PRO A 377 -29.59 -9.18 -36.27
CA PRO A 377 -28.69 -10.16 -36.88
C PRO A 377 -27.69 -9.56 -37.89
N GLN A 378 -28.01 -8.44 -38.53
CA GLN A 378 -27.10 -7.75 -39.44
C GLN A 378 -25.98 -7.03 -38.67
N ALA A 379 -26.32 -6.38 -37.55
CA ALA A 379 -25.33 -5.81 -36.64
C ALA A 379 -24.45 -6.91 -36.02
N ALA A 380 -25.02 -8.08 -35.70
CA ALA A 380 -24.24 -9.23 -35.22
C ALA A 380 -23.19 -9.70 -36.25
N ALA A 381 -23.56 -9.76 -37.53
CA ALA A 381 -22.62 -10.10 -38.61
C ALA A 381 -21.45 -9.11 -38.69
N ARG A 382 -21.72 -7.80 -38.62
CA ARG A 382 -20.68 -6.76 -38.59
C ARG A 382 -19.81 -6.84 -37.33
N ALA A 383 -20.41 -7.14 -36.17
CA ALA A 383 -19.69 -7.29 -34.92
C ALA A 383 -18.68 -8.44 -34.98
N ARG A 384 -19.07 -9.61 -35.51
CA ARG A 384 -18.16 -10.75 -35.73
C ARG A 384 -17.00 -10.38 -36.64
N GLU A 385 -17.29 -9.70 -37.75
CA GLU A 385 -16.25 -9.25 -38.68
C GLU A 385 -15.25 -8.29 -37.99
N ARG A 386 -15.73 -7.33 -37.20
CA ARG A 386 -14.87 -6.39 -36.49
C ARG A 386 -14.03 -7.04 -35.40
N TYR A 387 -14.60 -7.98 -34.65
CA TYR A 387 -13.89 -8.69 -33.58
C TYR A 387 -12.96 -9.81 -34.07
N SER A 388 -13.06 -10.25 -35.32
CA SER A 388 -12.16 -11.27 -35.90
C SER A 388 -10.68 -10.92 -35.79
N CYS A 389 -10.32 -9.63 -35.70
CA CYS A 389 -8.93 -9.21 -35.51
C CYS A 389 -8.35 -9.62 -34.14
N LEU A 390 -9.21 -9.91 -33.16
CA LEU A 390 -8.82 -10.35 -31.82
C LEU A 390 -8.44 -11.85 -31.78
N GLU A 391 -8.78 -12.65 -32.79
CA GLU A 391 -8.64 -14.13 -32.80
C GLU A 391 -7.19 -14.67 -32.82
N HIS A 392 -6.18 -13.82 -32.60
CA HIS A 392 -4.78 -14.24 -32.58
C HIS A 392 -4.40 -14.87 -31.22
N GLY A 393 -4.94 -16.08 -30.96
CA GLY A 393 -4.65 -16.93 -29.80
C GLY A 393 -5.74 -16.91 -28.72
N GLU A 394 -5.84 -18.00 -27.95
CA GLU A 394 -6.87 -18.20 -26.90
C GLU A 394 -6.65 -17.37 -25.63
N ASP A 395 -5.47 -16.77 -25.46
CA ASP A 395 -5.10 -15.97 -24.28
C ASP A 395 -4.74 -14.54 -24.73
N GLY A 396 -5.29 -13.52 -24.07
CA GLY A 396 -5.07 -12.10 -24.41
C GLY A 396 -3.58 -11.70 -24.44
N ARG A 397 -2.69 -12.51 -23.87
CA ARG A 397 -1.23 -12.40 -23.97
C ARG A 397 -0.67 -12.61 -25.38
N ALA A 398 -1.27 -13.49 -26.18
CA ALA A 398 -0.87 -13.73 -27.57
C ALA A 398 -1.19 -12.52 -28.44
N TYR A 399 -2.40 -11.97 -28.29
CA TYR A 399 -2.80 -10.70 -28.86
C TYR A 399 -1.89 -9.56 -28.40
N ALA A 400 -1.66 -9.42 -27.08
CA ALA A 400 -0.80 -8.40 -26.50
C ALA A 400 0.60 -8.38 -27.14
N ARG A 401 1.18 -9.57 -27.39
CA ARG A 401 2.50 -9.68 -28.01
C ARG A 401 2.46 -9.17 -29.45
N ALA A 402 1.45 -9.55 -30.24
CA ALA A 402 1.30 -9.07 -31.60
C ALA A 402 1.08 -7.54 -31.63
N ALA A 403 0.20 -7.02 -30.75
CA ALA A 403 -0.13 -5.61 -30.63
C ALA A 403 1.08 -4.74 -30.26
N ALA A 404 1.90 -5.19 -29.31
CA ALA A 404 3.09 -4.47 -28.87
C ALA A 404 4.18 -4.32 -29.96
N PHE A 405 4.19 -5.18 -30.98
CA PHE A 405 5.15 -5.11 -32.10
C PHE A 405 4.54 -4.50 -33.38
N GLY A 406 3.46 -3.72 -33.25
CA GLY A 406 2.88 -2.93 -34.34
C GLY A 406 1.86 -3.67 -35.22
N ALA A 407 1.42 -4.87 -34.83
CA ALA A 407 0.25 -5.47 -35.46
C ALA A 407 -1.02 -4.84 -34.85
N GLY A 408 -2.03 -4.50 -35.67
CA GLY A 408 -3.38 -4.24 -35.14
C GLY A 408 -3.81 -2.80 -34.86
N GLU A 409 -3.18 -1.75 -35.42
CA GLU A 409 -3.81 -0.40 -35.48
C GLU A 409 -5.20 -0.44 -36.15
N ASP A 410 -5.41 -1.39 -37.08
CA ASP A 410 -6.72 -1.63 -37.66
C ASP A 410 -7.71 -2.27 -36.68
N CYS A 411 -7.23 -3.02 -35.70
CA CYS A 411 -8.07 -3.72 -34.73
C CYS A 411 -8.66 -2.76 -33.68
N GLU A 412 -7.85 -1.84 -33.16
CA GLU A 412 -8.31 -0.76 -32.27
C GLU A 412 -9.44 0.04 -32.92
N ARG A 413 -9.24 0.48 -34.18
CA ARG A 413 -10.26 1.21 -34.95
C ARG A 413 -11.54 0.40 -35.13
N ARG A 414 -11.44 -0.91 -35.40
CA ARG A 414 -12.60 -1.82 -35.53
C ARG A 414 -13.36 -1.98 -34.22
N VAL A 415 -12.66 -2.13 -33.09
CA VAL A 415 -13.26 -2.26 -31.74
C VAL A 415 -13.98 -0.97 -31.35
N ILE A 416 -13.35 0.19 -31.55
CA ILE A 416 -13.97 1.50 -31.30
C ILE A 416 -15.19 1.70 -32.20
N ALA A 417 -15.10 1.34 -33.49
CA ALA A 417 -16.22 1.42 -34.41
C ALA A 417 -17.39 0.53 -33.96
N GLN A 418 -17.11 -0.66 -33.42
CA GLN A 418 -18.14 -1.55 -32.89
C GLN A 418 -18.86 -0.96 -31.68
N LEU A 419 -18.11 -0.43 -30.70
CA LEU A 419 -18.70 0.25 -29.54
C LEU A 419 -19.53 1.47 -29.97
N THR A 420 -18.99 2.29 -30.88
CA THR A 420 -19.67 3.50 -31.37
C THR A 420 -20.96 3.15 -32.09
N GLU A 421 -20.95 2.13 -32.94
CA GLU A 421 -22.16 1.66 -33.63
C GLU A 421 -23.19 1.13 -32.64
N LEU A 422 -22.78 0.31 -31.66
CA LEU A 422 -23.69 -0.23 -30.63
C LEU A 422 -24.40 0.91 -29.89
N CYS A 423 -23.64 1.87 -29.35
CA CYS A 423 -24.21 3.03 -28.65
C CYS A 423 -25.04 3.94 -29.56
N SER A 424 -24.64 4.14 -30.81
CA SER A 424 -25.34 5.02 -31.76
C SER A 424 -26.64 4.42 -32.26
N ASN A 425 -26.67 3.11 -32.55
CA ASN A 425 -27.87 2.40 -32.99
C ASN A 425 -28.96 2.48 -31.91
N TYR A 426 -28.58 2.37 -30.64
CA TYR A 426 -29.55 2.54 -29.56
C TYR A 426 -30.09 3.97 -29.43
N ARG A 427 -29.22 4.98 -29.57
CA ARG A 427 -29.65 6.38 -29.55
C ARG A 427 -30.54 6.73 -30.74
N ALA A 428 -30.31 6.09 -31.90
CA ALA A 428 -31.03 6.36 -33.14
C ALA A 428 -32.37 5.60 -33.25
N ARG A 429 -32.51 4.44 -32.60
CA ARG A 429 -33.73 3.63 -32.67
C ARG A 429 -34.88 4.16 -31.81
N ASP A 430 -34.62 5.03 -30.83
CA ASP A 430 -35.60 5.41 -29.78
C ASP A 430 -36.29 4.18 -29.14
N ASP A 431 -35.61 3.02 -29.21
CA ASP A 431 -36.03 1.77 -28.59
C ASP A 431 -35.81 1.93 -27.09
N ARG A 432 -36.82 2.50 -26.43
CA ARG A 432 -36.93 2.37 -24.99
C ARG A 432 -37.05 0.88 -24.69
N PRO A 433 -36.25 0.36 -23.73
CA PRO A 433 -36.41 -1.03 -23.32
C PRO A 433 -37.87 -1.29 -22.96
N GLU A 434 -38.42 -2.39 -23.49
CA GLU A 434 -39.83 -2.78 -23.29
C GLU A 434 -40.15 -3.02 -21.82
N ASN A 435 -39.13 -3.40 -21.04
CA ASN A 435 -39.15 -3.65 -19.61
C ASN A 435 -37.74 -3.57 -19.01
N ASP A 436 -37.65 -3.60 -17.68
CA ASP A 436 -36.38 -3.53 -16.94
C ASP A 436 -35.38 -4.61 -17.36
N ARG A 437 -35.86 -5.81 -17.71
CA ARG A 437 -35.00 -6.91 -18.18
C ARG A 437 -34.33 -6.59 -19.52
N SER A 438 -35.06 -6.02 -20.47
CA SER A 438 -34.48 -5.59 -21.75
C SER A 438 -33.51 -4.41 -21.58
N ALA A 439 -33.74 -3.57 -20.55
CA ALA A 439 -32.80 -2.51 -20.17
C ALA A 439 -31.50 -3.11 -19.62
N ASP A 440 -31.59 -4.09 -18.73
CA ASP A 440 -30.46 -4.85 -18.18
C ASP A 440 -29.67 -5.55 -19.29
N GLU A 441 -30.33 -6.34 -20.16
CA GLU A 441 -29.66 -7.07 -21.25
C GLU A 441 -28.90 -6.12 -22.18
N ARG A 442 -29.49 -4.96 -22.49
CA ARG A 442 -28.82 -3.90 -23.24
C ARG A 442 -27.62 -3.32 -22.48
N PHE A 443 -27.78 -2.99 -21.20
CA PHE A 443 -26.70 -2.46 -20.36
C PHE A 443 -25.51 -3.44 -20.30
N HIS A 444 -25.77 -4.73 -20.14
CA HIS A 444 -24.73 -5.76 -20.16
C HIS A 444 -24.02 -5.83 -21.53
N ALA A 445 -24.73 -5.71 -22.65
CA ALA A 445 -24.10 -5.64 -23.97
C ALA A 445 -23.20 -4.41 -24.12
N GLU A 446 -23.63 -3.24 -23.64
CA GLU A 446 -22.83 -2.01 -23.65
C GLU A 446 -21.57 -2.14 -22.78
N ARG A 447 -21.68 -2.72 -21.57
CA ARG A 447 -20.54 -2.95 -20.68
C ARG A 447 -19.53 -3.92 -21.29
N ASN A 448 -20.00 -5.01 -21.90
CA ASN A 448 -19.12 -5.94 -22.61
C ASN A 448 -18.39 -5.25 -23.77
N ALA A 449 -19.06 -4.40 -24.56
CA ALA A 449 -18.41 -3.67 -25.66
C ALA A 449 -17.36 -2.66 -25.15
N GLN A 450 -17.65 -1.96 -24.06
CA GLN A 450 -16.70 -1.06 -23.39
C GLN A 450 -15.51 -1.84 -22.82
N LEU A 451 -15.73 -3.01 -22.21
CA LEU A 451 -14.68 -3.90 -21.73
C LEU A 451 -13.77 -4.32 -22.88
N VAL A 452 -14.31 -4.73 -24.03
CA VAL A 452 -13.48 -5.11 -25.19
C VAL A 452 -12.56 -3.96 -25.62
N ARG A 453 -13.05 -2.71 -25.62
CA ARG A 453 -12.23 -1.52 -25.90
C ARG A 453 -11.12 -1.33 -24.88
N SER A 454 -11.46 -1.32 -23.58
CA SER A 454 -10.48 -1.13 -22.50
C SER A 454 -9.44 -2.26 -22.44
N ALA A 455 -9.87 -3.49 -22.69
CA ALA A 455 -9.00 -4.67 -22.70
C ALA A 455 -8.04 -4.66 -23.87
N GLU A 456 -8.48 -4.24 -25.06
CA GLU A 456 -7.60 -4.07 -26.22
C GLU A 456 -6.48 -3.06 -25.93
N GLU A 457 -6.82 -1.88 -25.41
CA GLU A 457 -5.87 -0.84 -25.00
C GLU A 457 -4.92 -1.35 -23.90
N TYR A 458 -5.45 -2.06 -22.90
CA TYR A 458 -4.66 -2.68 -21.84
C TYR A 458 -3.64 -3.68 -22.40
N TYR A 459 -4.03 -4.59 -23.28
CA TYR A 459 -3.12 -5.59 -23.84
C TYR A 459 -2.07 -4.97 -24.77
N ARG A 460 -2.42 -3.92 -25.50
CA ARG A 460 -1.48 -3.13 -26.31
C ARG A 460 -0.40 -2.46 -25.46
N THR A 461 -0.78 -1.94 -24.30
CA THR A 461 0.13 -1.26 -23.36
C THR A 461 0.81 -2.20 -22.37
N MET A 462 0.44 -3.50 -22.33
CA MET A 462 0.97 -4.50 -21.40
C MET A 462 2.49 -4.68 -21.48
N PHE A 463 3.08 -4.51 -22.67
CA PHE A 463 4.54 -4.53 -22.87
C PHE A 463 5.18 -3.14 -22.78
N GLY A 464 4.37 -2.08 -22.66
CA GLY A 464 4.76 -0.75 -22.20
C GLY A 464 4.84 -0.71 -20.66
N GLY A 465 5.31 0.40 -20.09
CA GLY A 465 5.61 0.49 -18.65
C GLY A 465 4.45 0.11 -17.71
N ARG A 466 4.77 -0.61 -16.63
CA ARG A 466 3.83 -1.16 -15.61
C ARG A 466 2.77 -0.18 -15.08
N VAL A 467 3.12 1.10 -14.92
CA VAL A 467 2.22 2.13 -14.38
C VAL A 467 1.05 2.41 -15.33
N SER A 468 1.27 2.34 -16.64
CA SER A 468 0.23 2.62 -17.63
C SER A 468 -0.87 1.56 -17.60
N SER A 469 -0.50 0.29 -17.56
CA SER A 469 -1.46 -0.82 -17.57
C SER A 469 -2.23 -0.94 -16.26
N TRP A 470 -1.60 -0.66 -15.11
CA TRP A 470 -2.27 -0.58 -13.82
C TRP A 470 -3.37 0.49 -13.82
N ASN A 471 -3.03 1.71 -14.22
CA ASN A 471 -3.96 2.83 -14.22
C ASN A 471 -5.11 2.66 -15.24
N LEU A 472 -4.88 1.95 -16.35
CA LEU A 472 -5.95 1.59 -17.29
C LEU A 472 -6.94 0.62 -16.65
N ARG A 473 -6.44 -0.36 -15.89
CA ARG A 473 -7.30 -1.34 -15.21
C ARG A 473 -8.18 -0.73 -14.16
N ASP A 474 -7.60 0.06 -13.26
CA ASP A 474 -8.37 0.68 -12.19
C ASP A 474 -9.31 1.79 -12.69
N ARG A 475 -8.94 2.51 -13.76
CA ARG A 475 -9.89 3.43 -14.43
C ARG A 475 -11.07 2.68 -15.04
N HIS A 476 -10.84 1.56 -15.71
CA HIS A 476 -11.93 0.76 -16.26
C HIS A 476 -12.87 0.28 -15.15
N MET A 477 -12.35 -0.25 -14.03
CA MET A 477 -13.18 -0.69 -12.90
C MET A 477 -14.01 0.46 -12.32
N ALA A 478 -13.41 1.66 -12.16
CA ALA A 478 -14.14 2.84 -11.68
C ALA A 478 -15.21 3.32 -12.67
N GLU A 479 -14.89 3.42 -13.97
CA GLU A 479 -15.86 3.79 -15.02
C GLU A 479 -17.03 2.80 -15.10
N THR A 480 -16.75 1.51 -14.92
CA THR A 480 -17.78 0.47 -14.89
C THR A 480 -18.66 0.58 -13.64
N LEU A 481 -18.08 0.91 -12.48
CA LEU A 481 -18.84 1.15 -11.25
C LEU A 481 -19.75 2.38 -11.35
N GLU A 482 -19.27 3.50 -11.90
CA GLU A 482 -20.08 4.70 -12.11
C GLU A 482 -21.26 4.40 -13.04
N ALA A 483 -21.00 3.73 -14.16
CA ALA A 483 -22.07 3.39 -15.09
C ALA A 483 -23.08 2.38 -14.52
N LEU A 484 -22.65 1.47 -13.65
CA LEU A 484 -23.55 0.60 -12.91
C LEU A 484 -24.42 1.41 -11.96
N ARG A 485 -23.84 2.39 -11.26
CA ARG A 485 -24.57 3.28 -10.38
C ARG A 485 -25.62 4.09 -11.13
N ASP A 486 -25.26 4.62 -12.30
CA ASP A 486 -26.18 5.33 -13.20
C ASP A 486 -27.30 4.42 -13.72
N HIS A 487 -26.95 3.22 -14.19
CA HIS A 487 -27.92 2.22 -14.66
C HIS A 487 -28.93 1.84 -13.58
N LEU A 488 -28.47 1.81 -12.35
CA LEU A 488 -29.34 1.54 -11.22
C LEU A 488 -30.17 2.76 -10.82
N ASP A 489 -30.00 3.97 -11.35
CA ASP A 489 -30.61 5.22 -10.83
C ASP A 489 -30.08 5.62 -9.44
N GLY A 490 -28.76 5.71 -9.30
CA GLY A 490 -28.11 6.18 -8.05
C GLY A 490 -28.06 5.15 -6.93
N GLY A 491 -28.04 3.86 -7.29
CA GLY A 491 -28.18 2.75 -6.36
C GLY A 491 -27.09 2.64 -5.32
N LYS A 492 -27.45 2.04 -4.17
CA LYS A 492 -26.47 1.66 -3.17
C LYS A 492 -25.76 0.37 -3.57
N ILE A 493 -24.44 0.42 -3.69
CA ILE A 493 -23.58 -0.66 -4.20
C ILE A 493 -22.53 -1.02 -3.16
N VAL A 494 -22.41 -2.32 -2.89
CA VAL A 494 -21.27 -2.87 -2.17
C VAL A 494 -20.23 -3.33 -3.18
N VAL A 495 -18.95 -2.99 -2.96
CA VAL A 495 -17.85 -3.37 -3.83
C VAL A 495 -16.89 -4.29 -3.09
N TRP A 496 -16.53 -5.43 -3.66
CA TRP A 496 -15.52 -6.35 -3.11
C TRP A 496 -14.32 -6.43 -4.05
N ALA A 497 -13.16 -6.01 -3.57
CA ALA A 497 -11.91 -6.10 -4.31
C ALA A 497 -10.72 -6.08 -3.35
N HIS A 498 -9.51 -6.28 -3.87
CA HIS A 498 -8.31 -6.26 -3.04
C HIS A 498 -8.04 -4.86 -2.43
N ASN A 499 -7.38 -4.79 -1.27
CA ASN A 499 -6.98 -3.52 -0.63
C ASN A 499 -6.17 -2.62 -1.59
N SER A 500 -5.37 -3.21 -2.47
CA SER A 500 -4.59 -2.47 -3.49
C SER A 500 -5.47 -1.71 -4.49
N HIS A 501 -6.70 -2.18 -4.71
CA HIS A 501 -7.69 -1.52 -5.57
C HIS A 501 -8.61 -0.58 -4.77
N LEU A 502 -8.95 -0.90 -3.52
CA LEU A 502 -9.98 -0.18 -2.75
C LEU A 502 -9.49 0.81 -1.70
N GLY A 503 -8.23 0.78 -1.27
CA GLY A 503 -7.69 1.85 -0.43
C GLY A 503 -7.51 3.15 -1.22
N ASP A 504 -7.32 4.29 -0.57
CA ASP A 504 -6.91 5.51 -1.28
C ASP A 504 -5.41 5.45 -1.64
N ALA A 505 -5.08 5.26 -2.94
CA ALA A 505 -3.70 5.12 -3.39
C ALA A 505 -2.79 6.29 -2.97
N ARG A 506 -3.33 7.52 -2.78
CA ARG A 506 -2.56 8.72 -2.33
C ARG A 506 -1.94 8.54 -0.95
N ALA A 507 -2.45 7.59 -0.17
CA ALA A 507 -1.92 7.20 1.14
C ALA A 507 -0.89 6.06 1.09
N THR A 508 -0.48 5.64 -0.10
CA THR A 508 0.50 4.55 -0.33
C THR A 508 1.73 5.04 -1.09
N GLU A 509 2.81 4.24 -1.11
CA GLU A 509 3.97 4.51 -1.96
C GLU A 509 3.65 4.48 -3.46
N PHE A 510 2.56 3.83 -3.88
CA PHE A 510 2.16 3.72 -5.28
C PHE A 510 1.82 5.09 -5.90
N ALA A 511 1.29 6.02 -5.11
CA ALA A 511 1.08 7.41 -5.55
C ALA A 511 2.37 8.08 -6.04
N SER A 512 3.51 7.80 -5.39
CA SER A 512 4.82 8.35 -5.81
C SER A 512 5.29 7.80 -7.16
N ARG A 513 4.74 6.65 -7.60
CA ARG A 513 4.98 6.02 -8.91
C ARG A 513 3.97 6.48 -9.98
N GLY A 514 3.00 7.31 -9.60
CA GLY A 514 1.91 7.73 -10.48
C GLY A 514 0.83 6.67 -10.68
N GLU A 515 0.79 5.64 -9.82
CA GLU A 515 -0.28 4.64 -9.82
C GLU A 515 -1.52 5.19 -9.09
N LEU A 516 -2.70 4.92 -9.64
CA LEU A 516 -4.01 5.23 -9.07
C LEU A 516 -4.78 3.93 -8.80
N ASN A 517 -5.86 4.01 -8.02
CA ASN A 517 -6.74 2.87 -7.82
C ASN A 517 -8.22 3.26 -7.68
N VAL A 518 -9.11 2.26 -7.69
CA VAL A 518 -10.57 2.44 -7.60
C VAL A 518 -10.96 3.22 -6.34
N GLY A 519 -10.38 2.90 -5.18
CA GLY A 519 -10.66 3.56 -3.90
C GLY A 519 -10.38 5.06 -3.94
N GLN A 520 -9.22 5.46 -4.50
CA GLN A 520 -8.90 6.86 -4.74
C GLN A 520 -9.93 7.51 -5.67
N LEU A 521 -10.21 6.90 -6.82
CA LEU A 521 -11.13 7.47 -7.82
C LEU A 521 -12.52 7.65 -7.23
N VAL A 522 -13.06 6.64 -6.55
CA VAL A 522 -14.38 6.72 -5.89
C VAL A 522 -14.41 7.82 -4.85
N ARG A 523 -13.38 7.93 -3.99
CA ARG A 523 -13.32 8.98 -2.97
C ARG A 523 -13.17 10.39 -3.56
N GLU A 524 -12.55 10.53 -4.73
CA GLU A 524 -12.45 11.82 -5.43
C GLU A 524 -13.78 12.24 -6.07
N HIS A 525 -14.56 11.29 -6.60
CA HIS A 525 -15.86 11.56 -7.23
C HIS A 525 -17.01 11.64 -6.21
N HIS A 526 -16.93 10.88 -5.10
CA HIS A 526 -17.98 10.68 -4.10
C HIS A 526 -17.47 10.82 -2.65
N PRO A 527 -16.86 11.97 -2.27
CA PRO A 527 -16.10 12.09 -1.00
C PRO A 527 -16.91 11.79 0.27
N ASP A 528 -18.18 12.20 0.33
CA ASP A 528 -19.04 11.96 1.49
C ASP A 528 -19.97 10.75 1.34
N ASP A 529 -20.02 10.19 0.14
CA ASP A 529 -20.98 9.17 -0.31
C ASP A 529 -20.31 7.80 -0.57
N CYS A 530 -19.09 7.63 -0.05
CA CYS A 530 -18.36 6.37 -0.08
C CYS A 530 -17.77 6.01 1.29
N ARG A 531 -17.61 4.71 1.57
CA ARG A 531 -16.84 4.20 2.73
C ARG A 531 -15.87 3.12 2.27
N LEU A 532 -14.59 3.30 2.57
CA LEU A 532 -13.51 2.34 2.27
C LEU A 532 -13.18 1.55 3.54
N ILE A 533 -13.35 0.23 3.51
CA ILE A 533 -13.13 -0.65 4.67
C ILE A 533 -12.07 -1.68 4.30
N GLY A 534 -10.88 -1.57 4.90
CA GLY A 534 -9.75 -2.47 4.64
C GLY A 534 -9.72 -3.64 5.61
N PHE A 535 -9.08 -4.74 5.21
CA PHE A 535 -8.76 -5.87 6.09
C PHE A 535 -7.27 -6.06 6.24
N THR A 536 -6.83 -6.71 7.30
CA THR A 536 -5.44 -7.07 7.53
C THR A 536 -5.32 -8.32 8.41
N THR A 537 -4.17 -9.02 8.31
CA THR A 537 -3.91 -10.26 9.06
C THR A 537 -2.43 -10.41 9.39
N TYR A 538 -2.15 -10.90 10.60
CA TYR A 538 -0.80 -11.12 11.08
C TYR A 538 -0.18 -12.42 10.55
N THR A 539 -0.91 -13.54 10.61
CA THR A 539 -0.43 -14.85 10.16
C THR A 539 -1.61 -15.78 9.85
N GLY A 540 -1.34 -17.01 9.40
CA GLY A 540 -2.39 -17.97 9.08
C GLY A 540 -2.04 -18.88 7.93
N THR A 541 -3.08 -19.25 7.18
CA THR A 541 -2.94 -19.90 5.87
C THR A 541 -3.72 -19.12 4.81
N VAL A 542 -3.28 -19.25 3.56
CA VAL A 542 -3.87 -18.58 2.39
C VAL A 542 -3.89 -19.54 1.21
N THR A 543 -4.92 -19.50 0.38
CA THR A 543 -4.94 -20.17 -0.92
C THR A 543 -4.28 -19.28 -1.95
N ALA A 544 -3.19 -19.72 -2.56
CA ALA A 544 -2.47 -18.95 -3.57
C ALA A 544 -1.58 -19.85 -4.43
N ALA A 545 -1.22 -19.39 -5.62
CA ALA A 545 -0.26 -20.08 -6.49
C ALA A 545 1.18 -19.53 -6.29
N ASP A 546 2.20 -20.27 -6.76
CA ASP A 546 3.58 -19.76 -6.85
C ASP A 546 3.80 -18.89 -8.09
N ASN A 547 3.26 -19.31 -9.24
CA ASN A 547 3.33 -18.55 -10.49
C ASN A 547 1.96 -18.36 -11.14
N TRP A 548 1.92 -17.43 -12.09
CA TRP A 548 0.71 -17.13 -12.85
C TRP A 548 0.32 -18.33 -13.72
N GLY A 549 -0.92 -18.80 -13.60
CA GLY A 549 -1.44 -19.93 -14.36
C GLY A 549 -1.15 -21.31 -13.74
N GLU A 550 -0.50 -21.38 -12.58
CA GLU A 550 -0.30 -22.64 -11.85
C GLU A 550 -1.49 -22.98 -10.95
N GLU A 551 -1.55 -24.24 -10.51
CA GLU A 551 -2.51 -24.67 -9.50
C GLU A 551 -2.30 -23.93 -8.17
N ALA A 552 -3.38 -23.76 -7.42
CA ALA A 552 -3.33 -23.13 -6.11
C ALA A 552 -3.00 -24.13 -5.02
N ASP A 553 -2.20 -23.67 -4.06
CA ASP A 553 -1.81 -24.42 -2.88
C ASP A 553 -2.36 -23.75 -1.62
N ARG A 554 -2.51 -24.56 -0.56
CA ARG A 554 -2.77 -24.04 0.78
C ARG A 554 -1.44 -23.69 1.44
N LYS A 555 -1.12 -22.39 1.47
CA LYS A 555 0.19 -21.88 1.87
C LYS A 555 0.18 -21.28 3.26
N ARG A 556 1.33 -21.31 3.95
CA ARG A 556 1.48 -20.65 5.26
C ARG A 556 1.82 -19.17 5.09
N VAL A 557 0.97 -18.29 5.63
CA VAL A 557 1.28 -16.86 5.75
C VAL A 557 2.31 -16.68 6.86
N ARG A 558 3.46 -16.09 6.54
CA ARG A 558 4.50 -15.86 7.55
C ARG A 558 3.98 -14.86 8.59
N PRO A 559 4.48 -14.90 9.84
CA PRO A 559 4.25 -13.79 10.76
C PRO A 559 4.59 -12.46 10.09
N ALA A 560 3.81 -11.42 10.36
CA ALA A 560 4.05 -10.12 9.78
C ALA A 560 5.44 -9.57 10.13
N LEU A 561 5.92 -8.67 9.27
CA LEU A 561 7.26 -8.13 9.43
C LEU A 561 7.35 -7.17 10.61
N PRO A 562 8.48 -7.14 11.32
CA PRO A 562 8.70 -6.14 12.35
C PRO A 562 8.53 -4.70 11.84
N GLY A 563 7.79 -3.89 12.60
CA GLY A 563 7.43 -2.51 12.27
C GLY A 563 6.30 -2.37 11.24
N SER A 564 5.66 -3.45 10.80
CA SER A 564 4.50 -3.39 9.90
C SER A 564 3.21 -3.02 10.64
N VAL A 565 2.19 -2.63 9.87
CA VAL A 565 0.85 -2.35 10.39
C VAL A 565 0.29 -3.58 11.10
N GLU A 566 0.41 -4.75 10.46
CA GLU A 566 -0.07 -6.04 10.96
C GLU A 566 0.59 -6.42 12.30
N GLU A 567 1.89 -6.16 12.48
CA GLU A 567 2.57 -6.44 13.76
C GLU A 567 2.03 -5.55 14.89
N GLN A 568 1.82 -4.26 14.62
CA GLN A 568 1.26 -3.35 15.62
C GLN A 568 -0.16 -3.75 16.04
N LEU A 569 -0.97 -4.23 15.08
CA LEU A 569 -2.33 -4.69 15.35
C LEU A 569 -2.33 -6.05 16.06
N HIS A 570 -1.37 -6.94 15.75
CA HIS A 570 -1.16 -8.18 16.49
C HIS A 570 -0.90 -7.93 17.97
N GLU A 571 -0.08 -6.92 18.31
CA GLU A 571 0.21 -6.58 19.72
C GLU A 571 -1.01 -6.06 20.50
N VAL A 572 -2.04 -5.55 19.83
CA VAL A 572 -3.33 -5.20 20.46
C VAL A 572 -4.04 -6.46 20.95
N GLY A 573 -4.03 -7.51 20.13
CA GLY A 573 -4.54 -8.85 20.42
C GLY A 573 -6.03 -9.03 20.10
N GLY A 574 -6.35 -10.19 19.53
CA GLY A 574 -7.71 -10.57 19.12
C GLY A 574 -8.11 -10.04 17.75
N ASP A 575 -9.36 -10.32 17.36
CA ASP A 575 -9.96 -9.81 16.13
C ASP A 575 -10.78 -8.56 16.45
N PHE A 576 -10.47 -7.46 15.77
CA PHE A 576 -11.08 -6.17 16.06
C PHE A 576 -11.08 -5.28 14.81
N ALA A 577 -11.80 -4.18 14.91
CA ALA A 577 -11.81 -3.12 13.92
C ALA A 577 -11.46 -1.78 14.57
N LEU A 578 -10.81 -0.92 13.79
CA LEU A 578 -10.62 0.49 14.12
C LEU A 578 -11.46 1.31 13.16
N VAL A 579 -12.39 2.10 13.70
CA VAL A 579 -13.27 2.99 12.92
C VAL A 579 -12.73 4.42 13.04
N PHE A 580 -11.96 4.86 12.05
CA PHE A 580 -11.14 6.07 12.17
C PHE A 580 -11.91 7.37 12.41
N PRO A 581 -13.10 7.61 11.82
CA PRO A 581 -13.92 8.77 12.17
C PRO A 581 -14.28 8.85 13.66
N GLN A 582 -14.38 7.69 14.34
CA GLN A 582 -14.73 7.58 15.75
C GLN A 582 -13.49 7.41 16.66
N ALA A 583 -12.32 7.15 16.07
CA ALA A 583 -11.07 6.83 16.75
C ALA A 583 -9.92 7.78 16.34
N PRO A 584 -10.01 9.10 16.61
CA PRO A 584 -9.04 10.08 16.09
C PRO A 584 -7.62 9.89 16.65
N ARG A 585 -7.48 9.29 17.84
CA ARG A 585 -6.18 8.98 18.44
C ARG A 585 -5.51 7.82 17.71
N SER A 586 -6.23 6.72 17.48
CA SER A 586 -5.77 5.59 16.67
C SER A 586 -5.49 6.00 15.22
N ALA A 587 -6.35 6.83 14.63
CA ALA A 587 -6.14 7.39 13.30
C ALA A 587 -4.80 8.15 13.21
N ARG A 588 -4.49 9.02 14.18
CA ARG A 588 -3.21 9.74 14.21
C ARG A 588 -2.00 8.81 14.26
N VAL A 589 -2.08 7.71 15.01
CA VAL A 589 -1.00 6.72 15.12
C VAL A 589 -0.81 5.94 13.81
N LEU A 590 -1.91 5.62 13.13
CA LEU A 590 -1.95 4.89 11.86
C LEU A 590 -1.85 5.80 10.63
N ARG A 591 -1.57 7.10 10.81
CA ARG A 591 -1.11 8.02 9.75
C ARG A 591 0.39 7.99 9.53
N THR A 592 1.17 7.40 10.44
CA THR A 592 2.60 7.19 10.20
C THR A 592 2.79 6.11 9.14
N SER A 593 3.65 6.40 8.15
CA SER A 593 3.93 5.49 7.05
C SER A 593 4.65 4.22 7.53
N ARG A 594 3.99 3.06 7.38
CA ARG A 594 4.53 1.74 7.75
C ARG A 594 4.39 0.75 6.60
N LEU A 595 5.06 -0.39 6.73
CA LEU A 595 4.85 -1.50 5.82
C LEU A 595 3.45 -2.07 6.03
N GLU A 596 2.72 -2.28 4.95
CA GLU A 596 1.41 -2.93 4.91
C GLU A 596 1.50 -4.12 3.95
N ARG A 597 0.90 -5.24 4.37
CA ARG A 597 0.91 -6.50 3.62
C ARG A 597 -0.21 -6.52 2.58
N ALA A 598 0.12 -7.01 1.39
CA ALA A 598 -0.82 -7.30 0.31
C ALA A 598 -0.45 -8.59 -0.43
N ILE A 599 -1.30 -9.60 -0.31
CA ILE A 599 -1.09 -10.91 -0.93
C ILE A 599 -2.14 -11.12 -2.02
N GLY A 600 -1.74 -10.95 -3.28
CA GLY A 600 -2.61 -11.27 -4.41
C GLY A 600 -2.83 -12.77 -4.60
N VAL A 601 -3.18 -13.15 -5.84
CA VAL A 601 -3.43 -14.55 -6.22
C VAL A 601 -2.14 -15.39 -6.27
N ILE A 602 -0.99 -14.72 -6.28
CA ILE A 602 0.34 -15.31 -6.12
C ILE A 602 0.86 -14.96 -4.72
N TYR A 603 1.42 -15.96 -4.04
CA TYR A 603 2.10 -15.73 -2.77
C TYR A 603 3.41 -16.53 -2.68
N ARG A 604 4.52 -15.83 -2.47
CA ARG A 604 5.86 -16.41 -2.32
C ARG A 604 6.45 -16.04 -0.96
N PRO A 605 6.41 -16.94 0.04
CA PRO A 605 6.93 -16.66 1.39
C PRO A 605 8.40 -16.22 1.40
N HIS A 606 9.22 -16.71 0.47
CA HIS A 606 10.66 -16.41 0.40
C HIS A 606 10.97 -15.00 -0.13
N THR A 607 10.09 -14.39 -0.93
CA THR A 607 10.25 -13.00 -1.43
C THR A 607 9.29 -12.00 -0.79
N GLU A 608 8.57 -12.38 0.26
CA GLU A 608 7.43 -11.64 0.79
C GLU A 608 7.69 -10.14 1.01
N ARG A 609 8.83 -9.78 1.62
CA ARG A 609 9.20 -8.37 1.84
C ARG A 609 9.25 -7.55 0.54
N HIS A 610 9.66 -8.16 -0.57
CA HIS A 610 9.83 -7.48 -1.86
C HIS A 610 8.54 -7.50 -2.70
N SER A 611 7.75 -8.57 -2.63
CA SER A 611 6.60 -8.79 -3.52
C SER A 611 5.24 -8.51 -2.90
N HIS A 612 5.13 -8.49 -1.56
CA HIS A 612 3.85 -8.46 -0.84
C HIS A 612 3.78 -7.40 0.26
N TYR A 613 4.70 -6.42 0.24
CA TYR A 613 4.68 -5.29 1.16
C TYR A 613 4.94 -3.98 0.43
N PHE A 614 4.23 -2.94 0.83
CA PHE A 614 4.43 -1.58 0.39
C PHE A 614 4.29 -0.62 1.57
N ARG A 615 4.80 0.61 1.45
CA ARG A 615 4.59 1.63 2.49
C ARG A 615 3.22 2.28 2.35
N ALA A 616 2.52 2.41 3.47
CA ALA A 616 1.17 2.94 3.49
C ALA A 616 0.83 3.67 4.80
N ARG A 617 -0.22 4.49 4.76
CA ARG A 617 -0.83 5.18 5.91
C ARG A 617 -2.28 4.69 6.05
N PRO A 618 -2.55 3.61 6.81
CA PRO A 618 -3.86 2.97 6.84
C PRO A 618 -5.04 3.90 7.15
N ALA A 619 -4.87 4.85 8.07
CA ALA A 619 -5.92 5.78 8.44
C ALA A 619 -6.23 6.87 7.39
N ASP A 620 -5.36 7.03 6.39
CA ASP A 620 -5.64 7.87 5.22
C ASP A 620 -6.13 7.01 4.03
N GLN A 621 -5.83 5.71 4.02
CA GLN A 621 -6.33 4.78 3.00
C GLN A 621 -7.79 4.41 3.20
N PHE A 622 -8.20 4.12 4.45
CA PHE A 622 -9.49 3.53 4.77
C PHE A 622 -10.24 4.38 5.81
N ASP A 623 -11.55 4.25 5.85
CA ASP A 623 -12.43 4.79 6.90
C ASP A 623 -12.52 3.84 8.10
N ALA A 624 -12.35 2.54 7.85
CA ALA A 624 -12.15 1.54 8.90
C ALA A 624 -11.14 0.46 8.47
N LEU A 625 -10.43 -0.10 9.44
CA LEU A 625 -9.50 -1.21 9.23
C LEU A 625 -9.86 -2.37 10.16
N ILE A 626 -10.15 -3.52 9.58
CA ILE A 626 -10.50 -4.76 10.28
C ILE A 626 -9.27 -5.67 10.34
N HIS A 627 -8.85 -6.03 11.56
CA HIS A 627 -7.74 -6.96 11.79
C HIS A 627 -8.29 -8.32 12.24
N VAL A 628 -7.90 -9.37 11.52
CA VAL A 628 -8.10 -10.76 11.94
C VAL A 628 -6.73 -11.35 12.23
N ASP A 629 -6.46 -11.70 13.48
CA ASP A 629 -5.09 -11.96 13.91
C ASP A 629 -4.51 -13.22 13.26
N ARG A 630 -5.34 -14.26 13.14
CA ARG A 630 -4.97 -15.52 12.51
C ARG A 630 -6.05 -15.97 11.54
N THR A 631 -5.66 -16.11 10.28
CA THR A 631 -6.59 -16.47 9.20
C THR A 631 -6.39 -17.89 8.69
N THR A 632 -7.36 -18.38 7.92
CA THR A 632 -7.35 -19.68 7.27
C THR A 632 -7.54 -19.55 5.75
N ALA A 633 -6.99 -20.52 5.02
CA ALA A 633 -7.03 -20.53 3.57
C ALA A 633 -8.45 -20.73 3.04
N LEU A 634 -8.84 -19.88 2.09
CA LEU A 634 -10.12 -19.94 1.38
C LEU A 634 -10.25 -21.26 0.64
N GLU A 635 -11.35 -21.96 0.83
CA GLU A 635 -11.53 -23.28 0.24
C GLU A 635 -12.06 -23.21 -1.20
N PRO A 636 -11.28 -23.68 -2.20
CA PRO A 636 -11.75 -23.75 -3.58
C PRO A 636 -12.81 -24.84 -3.75
N LEU A 637 -13.74 -24.66 -4.70
CA LEU A 637 -14.68 -25.72 -5.08
C LEU A 637 -13.94 -26.92 -5.68
N GLU A 638 -12.92 -26.66 -6.50
CA GLU A 638 -12.01 -27.67 -7.03
C GLU A 638 -10.74 -27.80 -6.17
N ARG A 639 -10.78 -28.68 -5.16
CA ARG A 639 -9.59 -28.98 -4.34
C ARG A 639 -8.60 -29.88 -5.11
N THR A 640 -7.37 -29.40 -5.30
CA THR A 640 -6.28 -30.22 -5.86
C THR A 640 -5.64 -31.09 -4.77
N PRO A 641 -4.96 -32.20 -5.11
CA PRO A 641 -4.18 -32.98 -4.15
C PRO A 641 -3.13 -32.14 -3.41
N ARG A 642 -2.51 -31.16 -4.11
CA ARG A 642 -1.54 -30.24 -3.52
C ARG A 642 -2.18 -29.30 -2.50
N TRP A 643 -3.38 -28.78 -2.80
CA TRP A 643 -4.12 -27.96 -1.84
C TRP A 643 -4.45 -28.73 -0.56
N ASN A 644 -4.88 -29.99 -0.69
CA ASN A 644 -5.19 -30.86 0.45
C ASN A 644 -3.96 -31.13 1.33
N SER A 645 -2.79 -31.39 0.73
CA SER A 645 -1.54 -31.56 1.47
C SER A 645 -1.05 -30.26 2.11
N GLY A 646 -1.26 -29.12 1.44
CA GLY A 646 -0.71 -27.81 1.80
C GLY A 646 0.82 -27.75 1.71
N ASP A 647 1.39 -26.61 2.09
CA ASP A 647 2.84 -26.45 2.27
C ASP A 647 3.31 -27.43 3.37
N LEU A 648 3.89 -28.57 2.96
CA LEU A 648 4.60 -29.46 3.87
C LEU A 648 5.82 -28.71 4.42
N PRO A 649 6.08 -28.72 5.74
CA PRO A 649 7.30 -28.15 6.26
C PRO A 649 8.51 -28.84 5.62
N GLU A 650 9.52 -28.06 5.22
CA GLU A 650 10.85 -28.55 4.83
C GLU A 650 11.54 -29.18 6.05
N THR A 651 11.06 -30.34 6.48
CA THR A 651 11.70 -31.21 7.45
C THR A 651 11.62 -32.64 6.94
N TYR A 652 12.31 -32.91 5.83
CA TYR A 652 12.91 -34.22 5.60
C TYR A 652 14.43 -34.05 5.67
N PRO A 653 15.11 -34.62 6.68
CA PRO A 653 16.57 -34.61 6.69
C PRO A 653 17.04 -35.46 5.52
N HIS A 654 17.89 -34.90 4.65
CA HIS A 654 18.73 -35.71 3.79
C HIS A 654 19.62 -36.55 4.71
N ALA A 655 19.27 -37.82 4.90
CA ALA A 655 20.11 -38.78 5.60
C ALA A 655 21.33 -39.10 4.72
N VAL A 656 22.50 -38.85 5.33
CA VAL A 656 23.89 -39.28 5.07
C VAL A 656 24.17 -40.11 3.83
#